data_AF-A0A510VBL5-F1
#
_entry.id   AF-A0A510VBL5-F1
#
_cell.length_a   1.000
_cell.length_b   1.000
_cell.length_c   1.000
_cell.angle_alpha   90.00
_cell.angle_beta   90.00
_cell.angle_gamma   90.00
#
_symmetry.space_group_name_H-M   'P 1'
#
loop_
_entity.id
_entity.type
_entity.pdbx_description
1 polymer ?
#
loop_
_entity_poly.entity_id
_entity_poly.type
_entity_poly.pdbx_seq_one_letter_code
_entity_poly.pdbx_strand_id
1 'polypeptide(L)'
;MSSFEALTRERGILYGGDYNPEQWSPDVWREDVALMQAAGVTLVTVGVFSWAMLEPRPDELRWDWLDEVLDLLHAGGIAVDLATPSASPPPWLARLDPTTSAVDAAGVRMSVGSRNHFCPGSAVYRDRVARFVRALVDRYAGHPAVAMWHVGNEFGQACFCDLCADRFRTWLQDRYGDLDALNRAWGTAFWSQRYGDWPEIVPPRTAPYVHNPTQLLDFRRFTSDQLRDVYRLQAEIIRGSSAAPVTTNAMGFFPLVDQLSWADDLDVVADDHYADPADPSAPARAALTHDLTRGVGGGRPWALLEQAAGAVSWRPHNLPKPAGGMLRDSLRAVAHGADAVCYFQWRASVQGSERFHSAMLPHAGADTDLHREVREQGRLLGLLRDVVGTRVEARVAIVVDWPSLWAGEADSLPSTLLRVPDQLAAYHEPFWRAGIATDVVPPGADLDRYDLVVVPLLHLVSDADAANLARVAERGGTLLVGPFSGIADEDQRVRQGRFPVPWADVLGVSGEQHRPLPPTGVPVHSEHYGTFTASLWSEHLSADGAEVLATYAGAGLDGRPAVLRHGSAWYVSTVPPAPVLAAIVADCLAAAGVAPPLPAVPDGVEVALRGGLLFVLNHGDADAEVPWTGRDLLAQSDVDGLLRVPAGGAAVLARRGSGAGPGGQDGREEAGLGGLVPGEPADSHVDRDAADGVRGQVDGGQRLGLTQGHVLRAHGHDRDVPGDVLAARPQGLEHRGQGHLVVHDHAGDVGQGCEHLVDGLDGAAVGGLARLEHGVEAEAGGLLREPAHEPRGVGGAPAEHGPRGADERDLPVPEPGEVVDRGPSGGLEVQVDAGESCGVAGQADEHGGLALPAQDRQPGVLRLDVHHDHGVDHGARRDPLDPVVVVLGEQQHVVLERLRTRDDAGDELHDDADVDVDAQRRHEREHLGALGRERTGAGVRPVVELAHGALDTGAGLGGDRALAGERVGDGRHRDPRRACHVVDRRHVVIPSSTPAGATPASRSTVETVAVIPPSWTAFALPFNVIPASKRFDEGTGPRTHDAKAPR
;
A
#
# COMPACT_ATOMS: atom_id res chain seq x y z
N MET A 1 16.39 -16.21 20.13
CA MET A 1 16.59 -16.19 18.67
C MET A 1 15.32 -16.73 18.05
N SER A 2 14.66 -15.95 17.19
CA SER A 2 13.44 -16.40 16.51
C SER A 2 13.75 -17.46 15.45
N SER A 3 12.74 -18.19 14.98
CA SER A 3 12.89 -19.16 13.89
C SER A 3 13.24 -18.48 12.56
N PHE A 4 12.74 -17.26 12.32
CA PHE A 4 13.14 -16.43 11.17
C PHE A 4 14.62 -16.01 11.23
N GLU A 5 15.10 -15.54 12.38
CA GLU A 5 16.54 -15.20 12.56
C GLU A 5 17.45 -16.42 12.37
N ALA A 6 16.99 -17.62 12.74
CA ALA A 6 17.72 -18.85 12.50
C ALA A 6 17.83 -19.14 10.99
N LEU A 7 16.71 -19.02 10.27
CA LEU A 7 16.64 -19.21 8.82
C LEU A 7 17.53 -18.22 8.07
N THR A 8 17.47 -16.94 8.39
CA THR A 8 18.27 -15.90 7.71
C THR A 8 19.75 -16.04 8.06
N ARG A 9 20.12 -16.44 9.29
CA ARG A 9 21.53 -16.70 9.61
C ARG A 9 22.12 -17.85 8.79
N GLU A 10 21.34 -18.90 8.57
CA GLU A 10 21.75 -20.07 7.77
C GLU A 10 21.91 -19.70 6.28
N ARG A 11 21.01 -18.87 5.75
CA ARG A 11 20.91 -18.62 4.30
C ARG A 11 21.45 -17.27 3.83
N GLY A 12 21.71 -16.34 4.75
CA GLY A 12 21.97 -14.93 4.44
C GLY A 12 20.66 -14.16 4.32
N ILE A 13 20.71 -13.01 3.64
CA ILE A 13 19.51 -12.27 3.25
C ILE A 13 18.70 -13.17 2.31
N LEU A 14 17.44 -13.44 2.66
CA LEU A 14 16.58 -14.28 1.83
C LEU A 14 16.25 -13.51 0.54
N TYR A 15 16.44 -14.15 -0.61
CA TYR A 15 16.23 -13.54 -1.92
C TYR A 15 15.37 -14.44 -2.80
N GLY A 16 14.36 -13.88 -3.46
CA GLY A 16 13.49 -14.62 -4.40
C GLY A 16 12.13 -13.96 -4.55
N GLY A 17 11.03 -14.70 -4.47
CA GLY A 17 9.71 -14.10 -4.68
C GLY A 17 8.59 -15.10 -4.85
N ASP A 18 7.41 -14.58 -5.15
CA ASP A 18 6.23 -15.37 -5.47
C ASP A 18 6.48 -16.26 -6.67
N TYR A 19 6.37 -17.57 -6.45
CA TYR A 19 6.48 -18.57 -7.48
C TYR A 19 5.14 -19.27 -7.64
N ASN A 20 4.55 -19.10 -8.83
CA ASN A 20 3.25 -19.63 -9.21
C ASN A 20 3.40 -20.80 -10.21
N PRO A 21 4.01 -21.93 -9.81
CA PRO A 21 4.25 -23.09 -10.67
C PRO A 21 2.96 -23.68 -11.26
N GLU A 22 1.83 -23.52 -10.57
CA GLU A 22 0.53 -24.05 -11.01
C GLU A 22 0.06 -23.46 -12.35
N GLN A 23 0.68 -22.36 -12.80
CA GLN A 23 0.42 -21.72 -14.09
C GLN A 23 1.22 -22.37 -15.24
N TRP A 24 2.11 -23.33 -14.94
CA TRP A 24 3.12 -23.83 -15.86
C TRP A 24 3.24 -25.36 -15.85
N SER A 25 3.88 -25.92 -16.89
CA SER A 25 4.11 -27.36 -17.00
C SER A 25 5.33 -27.80 -16.17
N PRO A 26 5.44 -29.11 -15.85
CA PRO A 26 6.59 -29.65 -15.11
C PRO A 26 7.97 -29.38 -15.73
N ASP A 27 8.06 -29.23 -17.06
CA ASP A 27 9.32 -28.89 -17.72
C ASP A 27 9.78 -27.46 -17.37
N VAL A 28 8.82 -26.53 -17.28
CA VAL A 28 9.08 -25.16 -16.86
C VAL A 28 9.48 -25.11 -15.39
N TRP A 29 8.94 -25.97 -14.52
CA TRP A 29 9.36 -26.02 -13.12
C TRP A 29 10.85 -26.36 -12.97
N ARG A 30 11.34 -27.32 -13.76
CA ARG A 30 12.76 -27.71 -13.76
C ARG A 30 13.65 -26.59 -14.30
N GLU A 31 13.20 -25.92 -15.36
CA GLU A 31 13.88 -24.72 -15.89
C GLU A 31 13.95 -23.61 -14.83
N ASP A 32 12.82 -23.33 -14.17
CA ASP A 32 12.72 -22.31 -13.14
C ASP A 32 13.67 -22.56 -11.98
N VAL A 33 13.71 -23.79 -11.44
CA VAL A 33 14.66 -24.13 -10.37
C VAL A 33 16.11 -23.92 -10.81
N ALA A 34 16.47 -24.31 -12.05
CA ALA A 34 17.83 -24.08 -12.56
C ALA A 34 18.16 -22.58 -12.71
N LEU A 35 17.20 -21.78 -13.18
CA LEU A 35 17.36 -20.32 -13.31
C LEU A 35 17.41 -19.63 -11.94
N MET A 36 16.61 -20.07 -10.96
CA MET A 36 16.64 -19.61 -9.58
C MET A 36 18.01 -19.85 -8.94
N GLN A 37 18.57 -21.06 -9.12
CA GLN A 37 19.92 -21.37 -8.66
C GLN A 37 20.97 -20.45 -9.31
N ALA A 38 20.86 -20.21 -10.62
CA ALA A 38 21.76 -19.30 -11.33
C ALA A 38 21.63 -17.83 -10.87
N ALA A 39 20.46 -17.44 -10.34
CA ALA A 39 20.19 -16.13 -9.77
C ALA A 39 20.51 -16.00 -8.28
N GLY A 40 20.88 -17.10 -7.61
CA GLY A 40 21.12 -17.09 -6.16
C GLY A 40 19.84 -16.92 -5.33
N VAL A 41 18.69 -17.33 -5.87
CA VAL A 41 17.42 -17.37 -5.12
C VAL A 41 17.53 -18.39 -4.00
N THR A 42 17.13 -17.98 -2.79
CA THR A 42 17.21 -18.79 -1.57
C THR A 42 15.84 -19.11 -0.97
N LEU A 43 14.80 -18.34 -1.29
CA LEU A 43 13.44 -18.47 -0.79
C LEU A 43 12.42 -18.16 -1.90
N VAL A 44 11.37 -18.96 -2.05
CA VAL A 44 10.20 -18.60 -2.89
C VAL A 44 8.90 -18.79 -2.12
N THR A 45 7.93 -17.91 -2.37
CA THR A 45 6.58 -18.01 -1.81
C THR A 45 5.71 -18.84 -2.75
N VAL A 46 5.17 -19.97 -2.29
CA VAL A 46 4.45 -20.91 -3.15
C VAL A 46 3.03 -21.11 -2.65
N GLY A 47 2.09 -21.18 -3.59
CA GLY A 47 0.74 -21.63 -3.29
C GLY A 47 -0.25 -20.55 -2.88
N VAL A 48 0.09 -19.25 -3.04
CA VAL A 48 -0.71 -18.12 -2.54
C VAL A 48 -2.13 -18.11 -3.10
N PHE A 49 -2.31 -18.49 -4.37
CA PHE A 49 -3.60 -18.46 -5.06
C PHE A 49 -4.04 -19.83 -5.61
N SER A 50 -3.62 -20.93 -4.99
CA SER A 50 -3.80 -22.27 -5.56
C SER A 50 -4.95 -23.09 -4.96
N TRP A 51 -5.83 -22.53 -4.10
CA TRP A 51 -6.91 -23.31 -3.45
C TRP A 51 -7.78 -24.03 -4.47
N ALA A 52 -8.24 -23.35 -5.52
CA ALA A 52 -9.10 -23.95 -6.54
C ALA A 52 -8.41 -25.06 -7.36
N MET A 53 -7.07 -25.12 -7.37
CA MET A 53 -6.32 -26.20 -8.02
C MET A 53 -6.02 -27.36 -7.07
N LEU A 54 -5.80 -27.06 -5.79
CA LEU A 54 -5.58 -28.04 -4.72
C LEU A 54 -6.89 -28.72 -4.27
N GLU A 55 -8.02 -28.02 -4.34
CA GLU A 55 -9.36 -28.53 -4.03
C GLU A 55 -10.37 -28.07 -5.13
N PRO A 56 -10.31 -28.63 -6.35
CA PRO A 56 -11.17 -28.23 -7.47
C PRO A 56 -12.66 -28.49 -7.24
N ARG A 57 -12.99 -29.44 -6.37
CA ARG A 57 -14.34 -29.72 -5.89
C ARG A 57 -14.29 -29.93 -4.38
N PRO A 58 -15.41 -29.67 -3.67
CA PRO A 58 -15.45 -29.89 -2.22
C PRO A 58 -14.91 -31.27 -1.86
N ASP A 59 -13.93 -31.27 -0.96
CA ASP A 59 -13.34 -32.47 -0.38
C ASP A 59 -12.56 -33.37 -1.39
N GLU A 60 -12.29 -32.88 -2.61
CA GLU A 60 -11.46 -33.53 -3.64
C GLU A 60 -10.07 -32.88 -3.67
N LEU A 61 -9.14 -33.34 -2.83
CA LEU A 61 -7.78 -32.78 -2.73
C LEU A 61 -6.82 -33.36 -3.79
N ARG A 62 -6.00 -32.51 -4.41
CA ARG A 62 -5.01 -32.86 -5.43
C ARG A 62 -3.63 -32.29 -5.09
N TRP A 63 -2.72 -33.15 -4.68
CA TRP A 63 -1.42 -32.76 -4.12
C TRP A 63 -0.23 -32.97 -5.05
N ASP A 64 -0.32 -33.91 -5.99
CA ASP A 64 0.81 -34.45 -6.75
C ASP A 64 1.73 -33.38 -7.36
N TRP A 65 1.16 -32.30 -7.89
CA TRP A 65 1.95 -31.21 -8.50
C TRP A 65 2.73 -30.40 -7.44
N LEU A 66 2.13 -30.15 -6.28
CA LEU A 66 2.77 -29.39 -5.21
C LEU A 66 3.85 -30.24 -4.54
N ASP A 67 3.63 -31.56 -4.40
CA ASP A 67 4.66 -32.49 -3.96
C ASP A 67 5.90 -32.42 -4.86
N GLU A 68 5.72 -32.55 -6.18
CA GLU A 68 6.82 -32.51 -7.15
C GLU A 68 7.54 -31.15 -7.11
N VAL A 69 6.81 -30.04 -7.02
CA VAL A 69 7.42 -28.70 -6.92
C VAL A 69 8.24 -28.54 -5.65
N LEU A 70 7.72 -28.95 -4.49
CA LEU A 70 8.45 -28.82 -3.22
C LEU A 70 9.70 -29.71 -3.20
N ASP A 71 9.63 -30.92 -3.77
CA ASP A 71 10.78 -31.80 -3.95
C ASP A 71 11.84 -31.18 -4.87
N LEU A 72 11.42 -30.58 -5.99
CA LEU A 72 12.32 -29.89 -6.93
C LEU A 72 13.00 -28.68 -6.29
N LEU A 73 12.26 -27.86 -5.54
CA LEU A 73 12.80 -26.70 -4.83
C LEU A 73 13.79 -27.12 -3.74
N HIS A 74 13.46 -28.16 -2.96
CA HIS A 74 14.38 -28.71 -1.97
C HIS A 74 15.67 -29.24 -2.59
N ALA A 75 15.56 -30.04 -3.65
CA ALA A 75 16.71 -30.54 -4.40
C ALA A 75 17.54 -29.41 -5.02
N GLY A 76 16.88 -28.31 -5.39
CA GLY A 76 17.50 -27.06 -5.83
C GLY A 76 18.20 -26.26 -4.73
N GLY A 77 18.02 -26.62 -3.46
CA GLY A 77 18.55 -25.87 -2.30
C GLY A 77 17.72 -24.64 -1.94
N ILE A 78 16.53 -24.49 -2.50
CA ILE A 78 15.65 -23.32 -2.36
C ILE A 78 14.64 -23.61 -1.24
N ALA A 79 14.55 -22.70 -0.28
CA ALA A 79 13.54 -22.78 0.78
C ALA A 79 12.18 -22.28 0.27
N VAL A 80 11.11 -22.68 0.95
CA VAL A 80 9.74 -22.33 0.60
C VAL A 80 9.07 -21.63 1.77
N ASP A 81 8.52 -20.46 1.48
CA ASP A 81 7.45 -19.84 2.25
C ASP A 81 6.12 -20.38 1.73
N LEU A 82 5.52 -21.35 2.44
CA LEU A 82 4.34 -22.06 1.95
C LEU A 82 3.07 -21.32 2.37
N ALA A 83 2.30 -20.90 1.39
CA ALA A 83 1.11 -20.09 1.65
C ALA A 83 -0.14 -20.91 1.97
N THR A 84 -1.01 -20.36 2.81
CA THR A 84 -2.40 -20.78 2.91
C THR A 84 -3.23 -19.96 1.90
N PRO A 85 -3.83 -20.57 0.86
CA PRO A 85 -4.49 -19.84 -0.23
C PRO A 85 -5.87 -19.27 0.15
N SER A 86 -6.03 -18.78 1.38
CA SER A 86 -7.32 -18.37 1.94
C SER A 86 -7.88 -17.08 1.35
N ALA A 87 -7.02 -16.24 0.76
CA ALA A 87 -7.37 -14.96 0.15
C ALA A 87 -8.28 -15.10 -1.08
N SER A 88 -8.13 -16.20 -1.84
CA SER A 88 -8.91 -16.47 -3.06
C SER A 88 -9.61 -17.83 -2.98
N PRO A 89 -10.75 -17.91 -2.26
CA PRO A 89 -11.48 -19.16 -2.15
C PRO A 89 -12.02 -19.61 -3.50
N PRO A 90 -12.18 -20.94 -3.70
CA PRO A 90 -12.62 -21.47 -4.98
C PRO A 90 -14.07 -21.07 -5.30
N PRO A 91 -14.42 -20.88 -6.59
CA PRO A 91 -15.77 -20.49 -7.01
C PRO A 91 -16.89 -21.40 -6.51
N TRP A 92 -16.61 -22.69 -6.31
CA TRP A 92 -17.60 -23.64 -5.81
C TRP A 92 -18.04 -23.30 -4.39
N LEU A 93 -17.20 -22.65 -3.57
CA LEU A 93 -17.53 -22.34 -2.18
C LEU A 93 -18.66 -21.31 -2.12
N ALA A 94 -18.49 -20.18 -2.78
CA ALA A 94 -19.53 -19.14 -2.86
C ALA A 94 -20.77 -19.61 -3.64
N ARG A 95 -20.62 -20.52 -4.62
CA ARG A 95 -21.76 -21.13 -5.32
C ARG A 95 -22.59 -22.03 -4.41
N LEU A 96 -21.95 -22.83 -3.55
CA LEU A 96 -22.64 -23.69 -2.59
C LEU A 96 -23.20 -22.90 -1.42
N ASP A 97 -22.48 -21.89 -0.97
CA ASP A 97 -22.90 -21.00 0.11
C ASP A 97 -22.50 -19.53 -0.17
N PRO A 98 -23.44 -18.73 -0.69
CA PRO A 98 -23.21 -17.31 -0.96
C PRO A 98 -22.87 -16.48 0.28
N THR A 99 -23.14 -16.97 1.49
CA THR A 99 -22.79 -16.26 2.74
C THR A 99 -21.29 -16.20 2.97
N THR A 100 -20.51 -17.02 2.27
CA THR A 100 -19.05 -16.98 2.28
C THR A 100 -18.49 -15.77 1.54
N SER A 101 -19.29 -15.05 0.74
CA SER A 101 -18.90 -13.79 0.11
C SER A 101 -19.20 -12.57 0.97
N ALA A 102 -18.30 -11.58 0.95
CA ALA A 102 -18.48 -10.30 1.61
C ALA A 102 -19.68 -9.51 1.05
N VAL A 103 -20.21 -8.58 1.86
CA VAL A 103 -21.24 -7.62 1.48
C VAL A 103 -20.71 -6.23 1.77
N ASP A 104 -20.77 -5.31 0.81
CA ASP A 104 -20.31 -3.93 0.99
C ASP A 104 -21.29 -3.09 1.83
N ALA A 105 -20.92 -1.83 2.11
CA ALA A 105 -21.75 -0.93 2.88
C ALA A 105 -23.11 -0.61 2.22
N ALA A 106 -23.22 -0.73 0.89
CA ALA A 106 -24.46 -0.54 0.14
C ALA A 106 -25.38 -1.78 0.17
N GLY A 107 -24.94 -2.88 0.79
CA GLY A 107 -25.68 -4.14 0.84
C GLY A 107 -25.48 -5.01 -0.39
N VAL A 108 -24.53 -4.67 -1.28
CA VAL A 108 -24.21 -5.46 -2.46
C VAL A 108 -23.29 -6.60 -2.06
N ARG A 109 -23.70 -7.83 -2.36
CA ARG A 109 -22.87 -9.03 -2.16
C ARG A 109 -21.82 -9.12 -3.25
N MET A 110 -20.56 -9.29 -2.84
CA MET A 110 -19.45 -9.50 -3.76
C MET A 110 -19.61 -10.82 -4.50
N SER A 111 -19.48 -10.77 -5.83
CA SER A 111 -19.51 -11.96 -6.67
C SER A 111 -18.15 -12.66 -6.68
N VAL A 112 -18.11 -13.93 -7.10
CA VAL A 112 -16.85 -14.62 -7.37
C VAL A 112 -16.11 -13.90 -8.49
N GLY A 113 -14.86 -13.54 -8.24
CA GLY A 113 -13.97 -12.87 -9.18
C GLY A 113 -12.84 -12.16 -8.45
N SER A 114 -11.76 -11.83 -9.17
CA SER A 114 -10.54 -11.24 -8.57
C SER A 114 -10.02 -12.11 -7.40
N ARG A 115 -9.71 -11.49 -6.25
CA ARG A 115 -9.33 -12.10 -4.96
C ARG A 115 -10.07 -11.41 -3.80
N ASN A 116 -9.89 -11.90 -2.58
CA ASN A 116 -10.30 -11.22 -1.34
C ASN A 116 -11.81 -10.91 -1.24
N HIS A 117 -12.65 -11.79 -1.80
CA HIS A 117 -14.11 -11.64 -1.80
C HIS A 117 -14.80 -12.32 -0.60
N PHE A 118 -14.05 -12.94 0.32
CA PHE A 118 -14.60 -13.74 1.41
C PHE A 118 -15.20 -12.90 2.55
N CYS A 119 -16.19 -13.46 3.25
CA CYS A 119 -16.77 -12.90 4.46
C CYS A 119 -16.03 -13.44 5.68
N PRO A 120 -15.26 -12.62 6.42
CA PRO A 120 -14.51 -13.08 7.59
C PRO A 120 -15.40 -13.50 8.77
N GLY A 121 -16.66 -13.05 8.80
CA GLY A 121 -17.66 -13.48 9.76
C GLY A 121 -18.41 -14.78 9.42
N SER A 122 -18.21 -15.37 8.23
CA SER A 122 -18.90 -16.60 7.83
C SER A 122 -18.30 -17.82 8.52
N ALA A 123 -19.11 -18.52 9.32
CA ALA A 123 -18.71 -19.79 9.93
C ALA A 123 -18.38 -20.86 8.87
N VAL A 124 -19.11 -20.87 7.75
CA VAL A 124 -18.86 -21.82 6.65
C VAL A 124 -17.52 -21.57 5.98
N TYR A 125 -17.16 -20.29 5.75
CA TYR A 125 -15.84 -19.95 5.25
C TYR A 125 -14.74 -20.35 6.23
N ARG A 126 -14.89 -19.98 7.52
CA ARG A 126 -13.94 -20.30 8.60
C ARG A 126 -13.71 -21.81 8.75
N ASP A 127 -14.77 -22.60 8.71
CA ASP A 127 -14.68 -24.06 8.78
C ASP A 127 -13.97 -24.64 7.56
N ARG A 128 -14.28 -24.14 6.36
CA ARG A 128 -13.67 -24.62 5.10
C ARG A 128 -12.18 -24.27 5.03
N VAL A 129 -11.80 -23.04 5.38
CA VAL A 129 -10.38 -22.65 5.41
C VAL A 129 -9.62 -23.44 6.47
N ALA A 130 -10.18 -23.63 7.67
CA ALA A 130 -9.54 -24.41 8.72
C ALA A 130 -9.36 -25.89 8.32
N ARG A 131 -10.34 -26.49 7.62
CA ARG A 131 -10.21 -27.87 7.10
C ARG A 131 -9.14 -27.97 6.02
N PHE A 132 -9.11 -27.03 5.08
CA PHE A 132 -8.10 -26.99 4.04
C PHE A 132 -6.68 -26.81 4.63
N VAL A 133 -6.51 -25.83 5.52
CA VAL A 133 -5.22 -25.54 6.16
C VAL A 133 -4.74 -26.72 7.00
N ARG A 134 -5.61 -27.41 7.74
CA ARG A 134 -5.21 -28.66 8.43
C ARG A 134 -4.67 -29.71 7.46
N ALA A 135 -5.36 -29.94 6.35
CA ALA A 135 -4.90 -30.92 5.35
C ALA A 135 -3.56 -30.52 4.70
N LEU A 136 -3.35 -29.23 4.45
CA LEU A 136 -2.08 -28.68 3.94
C LEU A 136 -0.95 -28.88 4.95
N VAL A 137 -1.18 -28.51 6.21
CA VAL A 137 -0.21 -28.60 7.31
C VAL A 137 0.13 -30.05 7.64
N ASP A 138 -0.86 -30.93 7.76
CA ASP A 138 -0.68 -32.36 8.01
C ASP A 138 0.21 -33.01 6.94
N ARG A 139 0.15 -32.51 5.71
CA ARG A 139 0.97 -33.01 4.60
C ARG A 139 2.38 -32.42 4.58
N TYR A 140 2.52 -31.11 4.77
CA TYR A 140 3.76 -30.39 4.43
C TYR A 140 4.55 -29.81 5.61
N ALA A 141 4.04 -29.85 6.84
CA ALA A 141 4.75 -29.29 8.00
C ALA A 141 6.13 -29.90 8.26
N GLY A 142 6.33 -31.17 7.89
CA GLY A 142 7.62 -31.86 7.97
C GLY A 142 8.44 -31.85 6.68
N HIS A 143 7.96 -31.20 5.61
CA HIS A 143 8.66 -31.19 4.33
C HIS A 143 9.92 -30.29 4.40
N PRO A 144 11.10 -30.77 3.99
CA PRO A 144 12.36 -30.04 4.23
C PRO A 144 12.52 -28.76 3.39
N ALA A 145 11.71 -28.56 2.35
CA ALA A 145 11.62 -27.28 1.65
C ALA A 145 10.90 -26.20 2.47
N VAL A 146 9.89 -26.57 3.28
CA VAL A 146 9.01 -25.62 3.95
C VAL A 146 9.75 -25.01 5.14
N ALA A 147 10.21 -23.78 4.97
CA ALA A 147 11.03 -23.07 5.93
C ALA A 147 10.31 -21.90 6.59
N MET A 148 9.16 -21.49 6.04
CA MET A 148 8.31 -20.40 6.50
C MET A 148 6.86 -20.66 6.05
N TRP A 149 5.90 -20.02 6.72
CA TRP A 149 4.48 -20.09 6.37
C TRP A 149 3.88 -18.71 6.15
N HIS A 150 3.14 -18.59 5.05
CA HIS A 150 2.49 -17.37 4.62
C HIS A 150 0.96 -17.50 4.75
N VAL A 151 0.38 -16.91 5.79
CA VAL A 151 -1.06 -17.02 6.03
C VAL A 151 -1.84 -16.02 5.16
N GLY A 152 -2.73 -16.52 4.32
CA GLY A 152 -3.57 -15.69 3.46
C GLY A 152 -2.77 -14.87 2.45
N ASN A 153 -3.27 -13.68 2.13
CA ASN A 153 -2.58 -12.67 1.33
C ASN A 153 -3.26 -11.31 1.51
N GLU A 154 -2.52 -10.28 1.91
CA GLU A 154 -2.99 -8.89 1.99
C GLU A 154 -4.39 -8.75 2.64
N PHE A 155 -4.47 -8.95 3.96
CA PHE A 155 -5.75 -8.81 4.68
C PHE A 155 -6.30 -7.38 4.59
N GLY A 156 -7.62 -7.27 4.35
CA GLY A 156 -8.29 -5.98 4.20
C GLY A 156 -9.79 -6.04 3.94
N GLN A 157 -10.42 -7.19 4.14
CA GLN A 157 -11.79 -7.43 3.66
C GLN A 157 -12.81 -6.95 4.69
N ALA A 158 -13.42 -5.80 4.44
CA ALA A 158 -14.57 -5.32 5.22
C ALA A 158 -15.87 -6.01 4.77
N CYS A 159 -16.73 -6.38 5.71
CA CYS A 159 -18.02 -7.01 5.40
C CYS A 159 -19.13 -6.48 6.31
N PHE A 160 -20.24 -6.06 5.71
CA PHE A 160 -21.38 -5.41 6.36
C PHE A 160 -22.62 -6.31 6.44
N CYS A 161 -22.47 -7.61 6.15
CA CYS A 161 -23.57 -8.58 6.18
C CYS A 161 -24.07 -8.87 7.61
N ASP A 162 -25.22 -9.52 7.74
CA ASP A 162 -25.82 -9.81 9.06
C ASP A 162 -24.96 -10.77 9.92
N LEU A 163 -24.20 -11.69 9.31
CA LEU A 163 -23.24 -12.52 10.07
C LEU A 163 -22.15 -11.67 10.75
N CYS A 164 -21.66 -10.63 10.07
CA CYS A 164 -20.71 -9.69 10.64
C CYS A 164 -21.39 -8.75 11.64
N ALA A 165 -22.66 -8.40 11.42
CA ALA A 165 -23.45 -7.63 12.39
C ALA A 165 -23.57 -8.36 13.75
N ASP A 166 -23.86 -9.66 13.73
CA ASP A 166 -23.97 -10.46 14.96
C ASP A 166 -22.64 -10.52 15.72
N ARG A 167 -21.53 -10.73 15.00
CA ARG A 167 -20.18 -10.70 15.57
C ARG A 167 -19.80 -9.31 16.09
N PHE A 168 -20.20 -8.25 15.39
CA PHE A 168 -19.95 -6.87 15.82
C PHE A 168 -20.67 -6.56 17.13
N ARG A 169 -21.94 -6.97 17.28
CA ARG A 169 -22.66 -6.83 18.55
C ARG A 169 -22.00 -7.59 19.69
N THR A 170 -21.47 -8.79 19.42
CA THR A 170 -20.72 -9.56 20.43
C THR A 170 -19.46 -8.81 20.86
N TRP A 171 -18.68 -8.31 19.89
CA TRP A 171 -17.49 -7.48 20.15
C TRP A 171 -17.83 -6.22 20.97
N LEU A 172 -18.96 -5.57 20.67
CA LEU A 172 -19.43 -4.40 21.42
C LEU A 172 -19.88 -4.74 22.84
N GLN A 173 -20.50 -5.90 23.04
CA GLN A 173 -20.86 -6.40 24.37
C GLN A 173 -19.60 -6.65 25.21
N ASP A 174 -18.56 -7.24 24.61
CA ASP A 174 -17.29 -7.47 25.29
C ASP A 174 -16.59 -6.14 25.63
N ARG A 175 -16.65 -5.14 24.72
CA ARG A 175 -16.04 -3.82 24.93
C ARG A 175 -16.76 -2.97 25.98
N TYR A 176 -18.09 -2.91 25.95
CA TYR A 176 -18.87 -1.95 26.73
C TYR A 176 -19.66 -2.56 27.88
N GLY A 177 -19.89 -3.87 27.87
CA GLY A 177 -20.71 -4.60 28.85
C GLY A 177 -22.21 -4.37 28.68
N ASP A 178 -22.66 -3.11 28.64
CA ASP A 178 -24.07 -2.74 28.49
C ASP A 178 -24.32 -1.60 27.48
N LEU A 179 -25.59 -1.43 27.09
CA LEU A 179 -26.01 -0.40 26.15
C LEU A 179 -25.90 1.01 26.72
N ASP A 180 -25.96 1.18 28.05
CA ASP A 180 -25.82 2.49 28.65
C ASP A 180 -24.39 3.01 28.51
N ALA A 181 -23.39 2.14 28.68
CA ALA A 181 -21.98 2.42 28.40
C ALA A 181 -21.75 2.72 26.92
N LEU A 182 -22.25 1.89 26.01
CA LEU A 182 -22.13 2.12 24.57
C LEU A 182 -22.79 3.45 24.13
N ASN A 183 -24.03 3.68 24.56
CA ASN A 183 -24.75 4.91 24.23
C ASN A 183 -24.03 6.17 24.76
N ARG A 184 -23.38 6.07 25.93
CA ARG A 184 -22.52 7.14 26.44
C ARG A 184 -21.27 7.30 25.59
N ALA A 185 -20.54 6.23 25.28
CA ALA A 185 -19.31 6.28 24.48
C ALA A 185 -19.57 6.89 23.10
N TRP A 186 -20.57 6.37 22.38
CA TRP A 186 -20.94 6.84 21.04
C TRP A 186 -21.69 8.18 21.01
N GLY A 187 -22.06 8.74 22.17
CA GLY A 187 -22.80 10.01 22.22
C GLY A 187 -24.17 9.95 21.53
N THR A 188 -24.86 8.80 21.57
CA THR A 188 -26.08 8.52 20.79
C THR A 188 -27.30 9.37 21.15
N ALA A 189 -27.21 10.20 22.20
CA ALA A 189 -28.20 11.24 22.45
C ALA A 189 -28.27 12.26 21.30
N PHE A 190 -27.16 12.48 20.60
CA PHE A 190 -27.12 13.32 19.40
C PHE A 190 -27.95 12.69 18.28
N TRP A 191 -28.81 13.50 17.64
CA TRP A 191 -29.75 13.07 16.59
C TRP A 191 -30.65 11.89 16.95
N SER A 192 -30.94 11.67 18.25
CA SER A 192 -31.86 10.62 18.71
C SER A 192 -31.44 9.19 18.28
N GLN A 193 -30.15 8.90 18.26
CA GLN A 193 -29.59 7.59 17.87
C GLN A 193 -29.51 6.56 19.00
N ARG A 194 -30.15 6.82 20.15
CA ARG A 194 -30.04 5.96 21.35
C ARG A 194 -30.58 4.56 21.06
N TYR A 195 -29.76 3.54 21.33
CA TYR A 195 -30.14 2.14 21.23
C TYR A 195 -30.79 1.64 22.53
N GLY A 196 -31.94 0.97 22.42
CA GLY A 196 -32.66 0.32 23.49
C GLY A 196 -32.42 -1.20 23.56
N ASP A 197 -31.94 -1.81 22.48
CA ASP A 197 -31.56 -3.23 22.43
C ASP A 197 -30.37 -3.47 21.48
N TRP A 198 -29.59 -4.53 21.72
CA TRP A 198 -28.42 -4.86 20.91
C TRP A 198 -28.71 -5.14 19.43
N PRO A 199 -29.79 -5.85 19.05
CA PRO A 199 -30.12 -6.12 17.64
C PRO A 199 -30.40 -4.86 16.81
N GLU A 200 -30.69 -3.72 17.45
CA GLU A 200 -30.87 -2.43 16.77
C GLU A 200 -29.55 -1.88 16.21
N ILE A 201 -28.41 -2.35 16.73
CA ILE A 201 -27.09 -1.98 16.23
C ILE A 201 -26.80 -2.78 14.96
N VAL A 202 -26.50 -2.05 13.90
CA VAL A 202 -26.07 -2.58 12.60
C VAL A 202 -24.67 -2.05 12.27
N PRO A 203 -23.89 -2.76 11.42
CA PRO A 203 -22.72 -2.19 10.77
C PRO A 203 -23.08 -0.84 10.12
N PRO A 204 -22.12 0.10 9.99
CA PRO A 204 -22.35 1.40 9.34
C PRO A 204 -22.53 1.21 7.82
N ARG A 205 -23.69 0.70 7.43
CA ARG A 205 -24.20 0.59 6.06
C ARG A 205 -24.59 1.97 5.55
N THR A 206 -24.67 2.15 4.24
CA THR A 206 -25.08 3.41 3.60
C THR A 206 -26.28 4.05 4.30
N ALA A 207 -26.10 5.29 4.78
CA ALA A 207 -27.12 6.08 5.44
C ALA A 207 -27.34 7.43 4.71
N PRO A 208 -28.46 8.14 4.99
CA PRO A 208 -28.77 9.40 4.29
C PRO A 208 -27.76 10.54 4.49
N TYR A 209 -27.01 10.53 5.61
CA TYR A 209 -26.03 11.54 5.99
C TYR A 209 -24.84 10.88 6.69
N VAL A 210 -23.91 11.69 7.18
CA VAL A 210 -22.71 11.23 7.92
C VAL A 210 -23.07 10.33 9.10
N HIS A 211 -22.24 9.31 9.31
CA HIS A 211 -22.41 8.34 10.39
C HIS A 211 -21.97 8.89 11.74
N ASN A 212 -22.36 8.16 12.80
CA ASN A 212 -21.75 8.36 14.11
C ASN A 212 -20.24 8.03 14.04
N PRO A 213 -19.34 8.96 14.39
CA PRO A 213 -17.91 8.77 14.19
C PRO A 213 -17.33 7.68 15.10
N THR A 214 -17.82 7.53 16.34
CA THR A 214 -17.37 6.46 17.23
C THR A 214 -17.85 5.09 16.76
N GLN A 215 -19.07 4.99 16.21
CA GLN A 215 -19.53 3.76 15.56
C GLN A 215 -18.64 3.36 14.36
N LEU A 216 -18.26 4.33 13.51
CA LEU A 216 -17.34 4.08 12.40
C LEU A 216 -15.98 3.59 12.90
N LEU A 217 -15.45 4.23 13.96
CA LEU A 217 -14.18 3.84 14.56
C LEU A 217 -14.22 2.43 15.13
N ASP A 218 -15.23 2.12 15.92
CA ASP A 218 -15.40 0.78 16.50
C ASP A 218 -15.65 -0.28 15.43
N PHE A 219 -16.33 0.06 14.33
CA PHE A 219 -16.47 -0.87 13.22
C PHE A 219 -15.14 -1.13 12.49
N ARG A 220 -14.25 -0.13 12.38
CA ARG A 220 -12.88 -0.33 11.85
C ARG A 220 -12.03 -1.20 12.79
N ARG A 221 -12.07 -0.93 14.11
CA ARG A 221 -11.42 -1.78 15.13
C ARG A 221 -11.90 -3.23 15.02
N PHE A 222 -13.22 -3.43 15.02
CA PHE A 222 -13.84 -4.74 14.84
C PHE A 222 -13.45 -5.41 13.52
N THR A 223 -13.38 -4.66 12.41
CA THR A 223 -12.99 -5.22 11.11
C THR A 223 -11.55 -5.76 11.17
N SER A 224 -10.62 -4.98 11.74
CA SER A 224 -9.24 -5.42 11.99
C SER A 224 -9.20 -6.67 12.87
N ASP A 225 -9.88 -6.66 14.03
CA ASP A 225 -9.92 -7.81 14.96
C ASP A 225 -10.54 -9.06 14.32
N GLN A 226 -11.57 -8.90 13.51
CA GLN A 226 -12.23 -10.02 12.85
C GLN A 226 -11.34 -10.67 11.78
N LEU A 227 -10.55 -9.88 11.06
CA LEU A 227 -9.55 -10.39 10.12
C LEU A 227 -8.41 -11.06 10.88
N ARG A 228 -7.97 -10.48 12.01
CA ARG A 228 -6.98 -11.05 12.92
C ARG A 228 -7.39 -12.43 13.43
N ASP A 229 -8.67 -12.62 13.77
CA ASP A 229 -9.21 -13.94 14.14
C ASP A 229 -9.05 -14.98 13.01
N VAL A 230 -9.23 -14.58 11.74
CA VAL A 230 -9.08 -15.48 10.58
C VAL A 230 -7.61 -15.82 10.34
N TYR A 231 -6.71 -14.87 10.56
CA TYR A 231 -5.27 -15.13 10.59
C TYR A 231 -4.92 -16.13 11.72
N ARG A 232 -5.32 -15.82 12.96
CA ARG A 232 -5.04 -16.66 14.15
C ARG A 232 -5.54 -18.08 13.99
N LEU A 233 -6.76 -18.26 13.46
CA LEU A 233 -7.33 -19.57 13.16
C LEU A 233 -6.38 -20.45 12.33
N GLN A 234 -5.73 -19.87 11.31
CA GLN A 234 -4.82 -20.59 10.43
C GLN A 234 -3.43 -20.74 11.06
N ALA A 235 -2.91 -19.67 11.67
CA ALA A 235 -1.60 -19.66 12.32
C ALA A 235 -1.53 -20.66 13.48
N GLU A 236 -2.60 -20.82 14.28
CA GLU A 236 -2.68 -21.79 15.37
C GLU A 236 -2.64 -23.24 14.85
N ILE A 237 -3.29 -23.53 13.71
CA ILE A 237 -3.21 -24.84 13.07
C ILE A 237 -1.78 -25.15 12.64
N ILE A 238 -1.11 -24.18 12.01
CA ILE A 238 0.28 -24.30 11.55
C ILE A 238 1.22 -24.54 12.73
N ARG A 239 1.15 -23.70 13.77
CA ARG A 239 1.98 -23.78 14.98
C ARG A 239 1.78 -25.07 15.76
N GLY A 240 0.64 -25.73 15.62
CA GLY A 240 0.38 -27.05 16.21
C GLY A 240 1.26 -28.17 15.64
N SER A 241 1.78 -28.01 14.42
CA SER A 241 2.49 -29.06 13.69
C SER A 241 3.84 -28.62 13.08
N SER A 242 4.15 -27.32 13.03
CA SER A 242 5.38 -26.78 12.45
C SER A 242 6.08 -25.79 13.40
N ALA A 243 7.42 -25.81 13.40
CA ALA A 243 8.26 -24.85 14.12
C ALA A 243 8.78 -23.71 13.23
N ALA A 244 8.45 -23.73 11.94
CA ALA A 244 8.80 -22.67 10.99
C ALA A 244 8.06 -21.36 11.37
N PRO A 245 8.68 -20.18 11.13
CA PRO A 245 8.02 -18.89 11.37
C PRO A 245 6.75 -18.76 10.54
N VAL A 246 5.71 -18.20 11.16
CA VAL A 246 4.43 -17.89 10.54
C VAL A 246 4.27 -16.37 10.40
N THR A 247 3.89 -15.93 9.20
CA THR A 247 3.64 -14.52 8.88
C THR A 247 2.36 -14.33 8.06
N THR A 248 2.05 -13.08 7.76
CA THR A 248 1.21 -12.62 6.65
C THR A 248 1.80 -11.32 6.12
N ASN A 249 1.61 -11.01 4.83
CA ASN A 249 2.08 -9.77 4.20
C ASN A 249 1.18 -8.57 4.55
N ALA A 250 1.82 -7.48 4.97
CA ALA A 250 1.22 -6.17 5.19
C ALA A 250 1.34 -5.25 3.96
N MET A 251 0.74 -4.05 4.04
CA MET A 251 0.69 -3.07 2.94
C MET A 251 0.96 -1.63 3.44
N GLY A 252 2.05 -1.43 4.19
CA GLY A 252 2.45 -0.12 4.72
C GLY A 252 1.38 0.55 5.57
N PHE A 253 1.01 1.81 5.30
CA PHE A 253 -0.04 2.53 6.04
C PHE A 253 -1.47 2.16 5.61
N PHE A 254 -1.71 0.91 5.24
CA PHE A 254 -3.02 0.46 4.76
C PHE A 254 -4.12 0.65 5.83
N PRO A 255 -5.26 1.29 5.50
CA PRO A 255 -6.19 1.78 6.50
C PRO A 255 -7.18 0.75 7.02
N LEU A 256 -7.20 -0.51 6.57
CA LEU A 256 -8.24 -1.48 6.99
C LEU A 256 -7.79 -2.46 8.07
N VAL A 257 -6.49 -2.49 8.36
CA VAL A 257 -5.90 -3.38 9.37
C VAL A 257 -5.00 -2.54 10.27
N ASP A 258 -5.20 -2.66 11.58
CA ASP A 258 -4.29 -2.11 12.58
C ASP A 258 -3.12 -3.07 12.78
N GLN A 259 -2.04 -2.84 12.04
CA GLN A 259 -0.88 -3.73 12.04
C GLN A 259 -0.14 -3.74 13.37
N LEU A 260 -0.12 -2.62 14.10
CA LEU A 260 0.50 -2.55 15.43
C LEU A 260 -0.21 -3.51 16.40
N SER A 261 -1.54 -3.58 16.33
CA SER A 261 -2.29 -4.51 17.18
C SER A 261 -2.00 -5.99 16.84
N TRP A 262 -1.60 -6.31 15.60
CA TRP A 262 -1.32 -7.69 15.14
C TRP A 262 0.10 -8.17 15.44
N ALA A 263 1.02 -7.25 15.78
CA ALA A 263 2.46 -7.51 15.93
C ALA A 263 2.80 -8.75 16.75
N ASP A 264 2.13 -8.97 17.88
CA ASP A 264 2.39 -10.09 18.79
C ASP A 264 1.94 -11.46 18.25
N ASP A 265 1.12 -11.49 17.20
CA ASP A 265 0.70 -12.75 16.58
C ASP A 265 1.61 -13.19 15.42
N LEU A 266 2.57 -12.36 15.02
CA LEU A 266 3.47 -12.58 13.88
C LEU A 266 4.85 -13.04 14.38
N ASP A 267 5.37 -14.15 13.85
CA ASP A 267 6.72 -14.61 14.20
C ASP A 267 7.79 -13.71 13.54
N VAL A 268 7.47 -13.19 12.36
CA VAL A 268 8.20 -12.18 11.60
C VAL A 268 7.18 -11.21 10.99
N VAL A 269 7.49 -9.91 10.98
CA VAL A 269 6.66 -8.94 10.25
C VAL A 269 7.06 -8.96 8.79
N ALA A 270 6.09 -8.95 7.90
CA ALA A 270 6.31 -8.87 6.47
C ALA A 270 5.50 -7.74 5.83
N ASP A 271 6.04 -7.14 4.78
CA ASP A 271 5.39 -6.04 4.05
C ASP A 271 5.59 -6.18 2.55
N ASP A 272 4.60 -5.70 1.81
CA ASP A 272 4.61 -5.55 0.36
C ASP A 272 4.75 -4.08 0.02
N HIS A 273 5.86 -3.73 -0.64
CA HIS A 273 6.17 -2.33 -0.93
C HIS A 273 6.38 -2.07 -2.42
N TYR A 274 5.45 -1.30 -2.99
CA TYR A 274 5.46 -0.89 -4.39
C TYR A 274 5.67 0.63 -4.50
N ALA A 275 6.92 1.07 -4.47
CA ALA A 275 7.28 2.47 -4.75
C ALA A 275 6.82 2.88 -6.17
N ASP A 276 6.37 4.13 -6.34
CA ASP A 276 6.02 4.68 -7.65
C ASP A 276 7.23 5.39 -8.28
N PRO A 277 7.82 4.86 -9.37
CA PRO A 277 8.94 5.52 -10.03
C PRO A 277 8.61 6.90 -10.60
N ALA A 278 7.32 7.23 -10.78
CA ALA A 278 6.89 8.55 -11.23
C ALA A 278 6.89 9.62 -10.11
N ASP A 279 6.98 9.21 -8.84
CA ASP A 279 6.91 10.08 -7.68
C ASP A 279 8.32 10.32 -7.10
N PRO A 280 8.87 11.56 -7.21
CA PRO A 280 10.17 11.89 -6.63
C PRO A 280 10.28 11.70 -5.12
N SER A 281 9.14 11.69 -4.40
CA SER A 281 9.08 11.45 -2.95
C SER A 281 9.01 9.97 -2.56
N ALA A 282 8.85 9.07 -3.55
CA ALA A 282 8.72 7.63 -3.29
C ALA A 282 9.89 7.03 -2.48
N PRO A 283 11.17 7.43 -2.68
CA PRO A 283 12.27 6.99 -1.83
C PRO A 283 12.06 7.27 -0.33
N ALA A 284 11.68 8.50 0.02
CA ALA A 284 11.44 8.91 1.40
C ALA A 284 10.22 8.20 1.99
N ARG A 285 9.14 8.05 1.21
CA ARG A 285 7.94 7.30 1.62
C ARG A 285 8.24 5.82 1.86
N ALA A 286 9.05 5.21 0.99
CA ALA A 286 9.50 3.84 1.17
C ALA A 286 10.28 3.67 2.48
N ALA A 287 11.21 4.60 2.77
CA ALA A 287 11.95 4.60 4.03
C ALA A 287 11.03 4.70 5.25
N LEU A 288 10.03 5.60 5.23
CA LEU A 288 9.01 5.69 6.29
C LEU A 288 8.22 4.39 6.44
N THR A 289 7.80 3.76 5.35
CA THR A 289 7.11 2.46 5.38
C THR A 289 8.01 1.36 5.96
N HIS A 290 9.29 1.30 5.59
CA HIS A 290 10.22 0.33 6.16
C HIS A 290 10.47 0.56 7.66
N ASP A 291 10.53 1.82 8.10
CA ASP A 291 10.62 2.18 9.52
C ASP A 291 9.34 1.80 10.28
N LEU A 292 8.16 1.91 9.65
CA LEU A 292 6.90 1.37 10.16
C LEU A 292 6.98 -0.15 10.31
N THR A 293 7.36 -0.89 9.26
CA THR A 293 7.42 -2.36 9.29
C THR A 293 8.37 -2.86 10.37
N ARG A 294 9.55 -2.23 10.50
CA ARG A 294 10.49 -2.51 11.59
C ARG A 294 9.89 -2.16 12.96
N GLY A 295 9.17 -1.04 13.06
CA GLY A 295 8.48 -0.56 14.25
C GLY A 295 7.42 -1.54 14.76
N VAL A 296 6.57 -2.04 13.87
CA VAL A 296 5.60 -3.12 14.17
C VAL A 296 6.32 -4.36 14.72
N GLY A 297 7.49 -4.69 14.18
CA GLY A 297 8.33 -5.80 14.67
C GLY A 297 9.04 -5.55 16.00
N GLY A 298 8.90 -4.37 16.62
CA GLY A 298 9.64 -3.99 17.83
C GLY A 298 11.14 -3.87 17.57
N GLY A 299 11.54 -3.37 16.40
CA GLY A 299 12.94 -3.24 16.00
C GLY A 299 13.61 -4.54 15.53
N ARG A 300 12.87 -5.67 15.47
CA ARG A 300 13.38 -6.95 14.96
C ARG A 300 13.54 -6.90 13.44
N PRO A 301 14.44 -7.70 12.86
CA PRO A 301 14.48 -7.88 11.42
C PRO A 301 13.13 -8.35 10.86
N TRP A 302 12.80 -7.88 9.67
CA TRP A 302 11.53 -8.10 8.99
C TRP A 302 11.73 -8.61 7.55
N ALA A 303 10.66 -8.95 6.85
CA ALA A 303 10.70 -9.47 5.48
C ALA A 303 10.02 -8.54 4.49
N LEU A 304 10.74 -8.07 3.46
CA LEU A 304 10.10 -7.51 2.27
C LEU A 304 9.64 -8.69 1.42
N LEU A 305 8.36 -9.04 1.49
CA LEU A 305 7.83 -10.21 0.78
C LEU A 305 7.52 -9.89 -0.68
N GLU A 306 7.00 -8.69 -0.95
CA GLU A 306 6.77 -8.26 -2.32
C GLU A 306 7.37 -6.88 -2.62
N GLN A 307 7.98 -6.79 -3.80
CA GLN A 307 8.18 -5.58 -4.57
C GLN A 307 8.19 -5.94 -6.06
N ALA A 308 7.99 -4.96 -6.94
CA ALA A 308 8.12 -5.18 -8.38
C ALA A 308 9.59 -5.21 -8.84
N ALA A 309 9.92 -6.11 -9.78
CA ALA A 309 11.25 -6.14 -10.42
C ALA A 309 11.45 -4.93 -11.35
N GLY A 310 10.36 -4.41 -11.91
CA GLY A 310 10.28 -3.23 -12.76
C GLY A 310 8.94 -2.52 -12.57
N ALA A 311 8.11 -2.45 -13.62
CA ALA A 311 6.78 -1.83 -13.54
C ALA A 311 5.75 -2.74 -12.83
N VAL A 312 4.81 -2.13 -12.11
CA VAL A 312 3.56 -2.81 -11.69
C VAL A 312 2.58 -2.85 -12.86
N SER A 313 1.38 -3.42 -12.67
CA SER A 313 0.34 -3.49 -13.73
C SER A 313 -0.95 -2.73 -13.43
N TRP A 314 -1.10 -2.20 -12.22
CA TRP A 314 -2.39 -1.71 -11.70
C TRP A 314 -2.48 -0.18 -11.58
N ARG A 315 -1.40 0.57 -11.80
CA ARG A 315 -1.46 2.04 -11.84
C ARG A 315 -2.02 2.52 -13.17
N PRO A 316 -2.59 3.74 -13.25
CA PRO A 316 -2.99 4.33 -14.52
C PRO A 316 -1.84 4.46 -15.52
N HIS A 317 -0.63 4.73 -15.03
CA HIS A 317 0.59 4.79 -15.82
C HIS A 317 1.72 4.07 -15.08
N ASN A 318 2.14 2.91 -15.59
CA ASN A 318 3.09 2.04 -14.93
C ASN A 318 4.51 2.28 -15.48
N LEU A 319 5.19 3.31 -14.97
CA LEU A 319 6.59 3.52 -15.31
C LEU A 319 7.45 2.36 -14.77
N PRO A 320 8.40 1.83 -15.58
CA PRO A 320 9.37 0.89 -15.07
C PRO A 320 10.35 1.59 -14.13
N LYS A 321 10.99 0.81 -13.26
CA LYS A 321 12.11 1.31 -12.46
C LYS A 321 13.24 1.79 -13.40
N PRO A 322 13.90 2.92 -13.10
CA PRO A 322 15.11 3.30 -13.82
C PRO A 322 16.24 2.29 -13.53
N ALA A 323 17.29 2.30 -14.35
CA ALA A 323 18.46 1.46 -14.17
C ALA A 323 19.01 1.54 -12.73
N GLY A 324 19.36 0.39 -12.16
CA GLY A 324 19.80 0.25 -10.77
C GLY A 324 18.71 0.47 -9.71
N GLY A 325 17.49 0.87 -10.08
CA GLY A 325 16.39 1.15 -9.15
C GLY A 325 15.99 -0.09 -8.34
N MET A 326 16.00 -1.26 -8.97
CA MET A 326 15.73 -2.54 -8.30
C MET A 326 16.72 -2.81 -7.16
N LEU A 327 18.01 -2.58 -7.39
CA LEU A 327 19.05 -2.74 -6.37
C LEU A 327 18.91 -1.69 -5.26
N ARG A 328 18.66 -0.41 -5.61
CA ARG A 328 18.50 0.67 -4.62
C ARG A 328 17.32 0.43 -3.69
N ASP A 329 16.16 0.03 -4.22
CA ASP A 329 14.99 -0.27 -3.38
C ASP A 329 15.24 -1.45 -2.44
N SER A 330 15.90 -2.49 -2.95
CA SER A 330 16.27 -3.67 -2.17
C SER A 330 17.26 -3.34 -1.05
N LEU A 331 18.31 -2.57 -1.36
CA LEU A 331 19.29 -2.14 -0.36
C LEU A 331 18.69 -1.17 0.65
N ARG A 332 17.70 -0.33 0.28
CA ARG A 332 16.94 0.47 1.23
C ARG A 332 16.22 -0.42 2.24
N ALA A 333 15.48 -1.42 1.78
CA ALA A 333 14.78 -2.34 2.68
C ALA A 333 15.77 -3.00 3.66
N VAL A 334 16.91 -3.49 3.17
CA VAL A 334 17.98 -4.05 4.00
C VAL A 334 18.54 -3.02 4.98
N ALA A 335 18.83 -1.79 4.54
CA ALA A 335 19.34 -0.73 5.41
C ALA A 335 18.36 -0.36 6.52
N HIS A 336 17.06 -0.46 6.27
CA HIS A 336 15.99 -0.20 7.23
C HIS A 336 15.53 -1.45 8.02
N GLY A 337 16.24 -2.58 7.91
CA GLY A 337 16.07 -3.73 8.79
C GLY A 337 15.56 -5.02 8.15
N ALA A 338 15.37 -5.07 6.84
CA ALA A 338 14.91 -6.30 6.18
C ALA A 338 16.00 -7.38 6.13
N ASP A 339 15.66 -8.62 6.46
CA ASP A 339 16.49 -9.81 6.25
C ASP A 339 15.97 -10.72 5.13
N ALA A 340 14.88 -10.29 4.47
CA ALA A 340 14.39 -10.89 3.23
C ALA A 340 14.05 -9.79 2.23
N VAL A 341 14.39 -10.03 0.96
CA VAL A 341 14.10 -9.20 -0.20
C VAL A 341 13.50 -10.09 -1.27
N CYS A 342 12.18 -10.13 -1.31
CA CYS A 342 11.40 -10.93 -2.24
C CYS A 342 10.62 -10.05 -3.22
N TYR A 343 10.09 -10.67 -4.28
CA TYR A 343 9.43 -9.99 -5.39
C TYR A 343 8.08 -10.63 -5.69
N PHE A 344 7.12 -9.80 -6.07
CA PHE A 344 6.02 -10.24 -6.92
C PHE A 344 6.42 -9.94 -8.37
N GLN A 345 6.80 -10.91 -9.18
CA GLN A 345 6.89 -12.36 -8.91
C GLN A 345 8.14 -12.97 -9.56
N TRP A 346 8.42 -14.26 -9.37
CA TRP A 346 9.53 -14.96 -10.01
C TRP A 346 9.40 -14.95 -11.54
N ARG A 347 8.35 -15.56 -12.09
CA ARG A 347 8.13 -15.67 -13.55
C ARG A 347 6.88 -14.91 -13.94
N ALA A 348 6.96 -14.10 -15.00
CA ALA A 348 5.84 -13.28 -15.44
C ALA A 348 4.66 -14.16 -15.90
N SER A 349 3.47 -13.95 -15.35
CA SER A 349 2.25 -14.64 -15.77
C SER A 349 1.89 -14.29 -17.22
N VAL A 350 1.59 -15.28 -18.06
CA VAL A 350 1.18 -15.04 -19.46
C VAL A 350 -0.29 -14.67 -19.62
N GLN A 351 -1.08 -14.80 -18.56
CA GLN A 351 -2.52 -14.61 -18.56
C GLN A 351 -3.03 -14.12 -17.20
N GLY A 352 -4.28 -13.68 -17.16
CA GLY A 352 -4.89 -13.09 -15.98
C GLY A 352 -4.68 -11.58 -15.86
N SER A 353 -5.10 -11.02 -14.72
CA SER A 353 -5.13 -9.57 -14.48
C SER A 353 -3.75 -8.94 -14.39
N GLU A 354 -2.75 -9.69 -13.93
CA GLU A 354 -1.39 -9.19 -13.66
C GLU A 354 -0.36 -9.67 -14.68
N ARG A 355 -0.81 -10.08 -15.89
CA ARG A 355 0.06 -10.57 -16.97
C ARG A 355 1.13 -9.57 -17.45
N PHE A 356 1.02 -8.30 -17.07
CA PHE A 356 2.00 -7.26 -17.37
C PHE A 356 2.69 -6.72 -16.11
N HIS A 357 2.43 -7.31 -14.94
CA HIS A 357 3.24 -7.03 -13.77
C HIS A 357 4.64 -7.57 -14.04
N SER A 358 5.66 -6.76 -13.79
CA SER A 358 7.04 -7.20 -13.96
C SER A 358 7.35 -8.41 -13.07
N ALA A 359 8.30 -9.23 -13.52
CA ALA A 359 8.77 -10.39 -12.80
C ALA A 359 10.28 -10.51 -12.95
N MET A 360 10.92 -11.24 -12.03
CA MET A 360 12.37 -11.50 -12.05
C MET A 360 12.81 -12.22 -13.33
N LEU A 361 11.93 -13.05 -13.88
CA LEU A 361 12.03 -13.71 -15.17
C LEU A 361 10.90 -13.19 -16.08
N PRO A 362 11.19 -12.24 -16.99
CA PRO A 362 10.19 -11.61 -17.84
C PRO A 362 9.75 -12.55 -18.98
N HIS A 363 8.70 -12.15 -19.71
CA HIS A 363 8.18 -12.87 -20.89
C HIS A 363 9.22 -13.16 -21.96
N ALA A 364 10.22 -12.29 -22.11
CA ALA A 364 11.31 -12.45 -23.06
C ALA A 364 12.35 -13.51 -22.63
N GLY A 365 12.22 -14.08 -21.44
CA GLY A 365 13.09 -15.12 -20.91
C GLY A 365 14.34 -14.60 -20.20
N ALA A 366 15.29 -15.51 -19.98
CA ALA A 366 16.47 -15.27 -19.15
C ALA A 366 17.57 -14.41 -19.82
N ASP A 367 17.53 -14.24 -21.15
CA ASP A 367 18.47 -13.38 -21.89
C ASP A 367 17.94 -11.95 -22.01
N THR A 368 17.78 -11.30 -20.85
CA THR A 368 17.33 -9.91 -20.75
C THR A 368 18.22 -9.12 -19.79
N ASP A 369 18.26 -7.79 -19.94
CA ASP A 369 18.96 -6.92 -18.99
C ASP A 369 18.36 -7.06 -17.58
N LEU A 370 17.03 -7.10 -17.47
CA LEU A 370 16.35 -7.30 -16.19
C LEU A 370 16.79 -8.60 -15.50
N HIS A 371 16.82 -9.73 -16.21
CA HIS A 371 17.24 -11.00 -15.59
C HIS A 371 18.75 -11.06 -15.31
N ARG A 372 19.59 -10.30 -16.05
CA ARG A 372 21.00 -10.08 -15.68
C ARG A 372 21.10 -9.30 -14.37
N GLU A 373 20.33 -8.23 -14.21
CA GLU A 373 20.27 -7.45 -12.96
C GLU A 373 19.79 -8.28 -11.77
N VAL A 374 18.81 -9.17 -11.97
CA VAL A 374 18.34 -10.12 -10.95
C VAL A 374 19.48 -11.02 -10.47
N ARG A 375 20.23 -11.63 -11.39
CA ARG A 375 21.38 -12.48 -11.04
C ARG A 375 22.48 -11.70 -10.32
N GLU A 376 22.77 -10.49 -10.79
CA GLU A 376 23.78 -9.63 -10.16
C GLU A 376 23.35 -9.20 -8.76
N GLN A 377 22.06 -8.89 -8.56
CA GLN A 377 21.55 -8.55 -7.24
C GLN A 377 21.66 -9.73 -6.27
N GLY A 378 21.31 -10.96 -6.67
CA GLY A 378 21.49 -12.14 -5.83
C GLY A 378 22.96 -12.33 -5.40
N ARG A 379 23.91 -12.10 -6.32
CA ARG A 379 25.35 -12.09 -6.01
C ARG A 379 25.72 -11.00 -5.00
N LEU A 380 25.24 -9.78 -5.18
CA LEU A 380 25.53 -8.63 -4.31
C LEU A 380 24.94 -8.81 -2.90
N LEU A 381 23.70 -9.26 -2.78
CA LEU A 381 23.07 -9.56 -1.48
C LEU A 381 23.82 -10.66 -0.72
N GLY A 382 24.38 -11.65 -1.44
CA GLY A 382 25.25 -12.68 -0.85
C GLY A 382 26.53 -12.14 -0.18
N LEU A 383 26.99 -10.94 -0.55
CA LEU A 383 28.15 -10.28 0.08
C LEU A 383 27.80 -9.59 1.41
N LEU A 384 26.50 -9.43 1.72
CA LEU A 384 26.01 -8.66 2.86
C LEU A 384 25.61 -9.55 4.05
N ARG A 385 26.13 -10.77 4.13
CA ARG A 385 25.77 -11.75 5.18
C ARG A 385 25.96 -11.22 6.60
N ASP A 386 26.95 -10.34 6.82
CA ASP A 386 27.27 -9.79 8.14
C ASP A 386 26.18 -8.84 8.69
N VAL A 387 25.28 -8.32 7.85
CA VAL A 387 24.17 -7.45 8.30
C VAL A 387 22.99 -8.25 8.86
N VAL A 388 22.91 -9.54 8.55
CA VAL A 388 21.76 -10.39 8.89
C VAL A 388 21.61 -10.50 10.41
N GLY A 389 20.39 -10.34 10.90
CA GLY A 389 20.07 -10.37 12.33
C GLY A 389 20.51 -9.13 13.10
N THR A 390 21.21 -8.18 12.48
CA THR A 390 21.57 -6.91 13.12
C THR A 390 20.37 -5.95 13.12
N ARG A 391 20.34 -5.06 14.11
CA ARG A 391 19.28 -4.05 14.30
C ARG A 391 19.71 -2.68 13.77
N VAL A 392 18.70 -1.85 13.53
CA VAL A 392 18.86 -0.41 13.32
C VAL A 392 18.70 0.26 14.68
N GLU A 393 19.67 1.06 15.08
CA GLU A 393 19.65 1.79 16.35
C GLU A 393 19.11 3.21 16.11
N ALA A 394 17.88 3.47 16.55
CA ALA A 394 17.23 4.77 16.41
C ALA A 394 17.20 5.54 17.75
N ARG A 395 17.60 6.80 17.71
CA ARG A 395 17.48 7.76 18.85
C ARG A 395 16.25 8.67 18.72
N VAL A 396 15.53 8.54 17.61
CA VAL A 396 14.34 9.32 17.27
C VAL A 396 13.15 8.37 17.10
N ALA A 397 12.00 8.75 17.65
CA ALA A 397 10.74 8.05 17.45
C ALA A 397 9.71 8.92 16.73
N ILE A 398 8.94 8.33 15.82
CA ILE A 398 7.76 8.93 15.20
C ILE A 398 6.52 8.16 15.69
N VAL A 399 5.58 8.88 16.28
CA VAL A 399 4.40 8.28 16.91
C VAL A 399 3.28 8.12 15.89
N VAL A 400 2.75 6.90 15.81
CA VAL A 400 1.64 6.51 14.93
C VAL A 400 0.66 5.64 15.71
N ASP A 401 -0.63 5.83 15.47
CA ASP A 401 -1.70 4.98 15.99
C ASP A 401 -2.79 4.83 14.93
N TRP A 402 -3.20 3.60 14.61
CA TRP A 402 -4.21 3.34 13.56
C TRP A 402 -5.59 3.87 13.93
N PRO A 403 -6.13 3.64 15.16
CA PRO A 403 -7.35 4.29 15.61
C PRO A 403 -7.31 5.82 15.48
N SER A 404 -6.18 6.44 15.84
CA SER A 404 -5.97 7.88 15.64
C SER A 404 -5.94 8.28 14.17
N LEU A 405 -5.27 7.53 13.29
CA LEU A 405 -5.31 7.75 11.85
C LEU A 405 -6.74 7.69 11.32
N TRP A 406 -7.51 6.67 11.72
CA TRP A 406 -8.88 6.49 11.31
C TRP A 406 -9.79 7.65 11.71
N ALA A 407 -9.63 8.15 12.93
CA ALA A 407 -10.41 9.26 13.44
C ALA A 407 -9.95 10.61 12.89
N GLY A 408 -8.64 10.81 12.72
CA GLY A 408 -8.04 12.00 12.13
C GLY A 408 -8.35 12.17 10.64
N GLU A 409 -8.85 11.13 9.98
CA GLU A 409 -9.37 11.17 8.61
C GLU A 409 -10.87 10.87 8.51
N ALA A 410 -11.60 10.99 9.63
CA ALA A 410 -13.04 10.83 9.62
C ALA A 410 -13.74 11.96 8.85
N ASP A 411 -14.96 11.68 8.39
CA ASP A 411 -15.84 12.72 7.85
C ASP A 411 -16.24 13.71 8.96
N SER A 412 -16.59 14.94 8.59
CA SER A 412 -17.07 16.00 9.51
C SER A 412 -16.01 16.58 10.47
N LEU A 413 -14.73 16.44 10.15
CA LEU A 413 -13.65 17.21 10.78
C LEU A 413 -13.64 18.67 10.29
N PRO A 414 -12.92 19.60 10.97
CA PRO A 414 -12.79 20.98 10.50
C PRO A 414 -12.25 21.08 9.07
N SER A 415 -11.41 20.13 8.65
CA SER A 415 -10.97 19.97 7.27
C SER A 415 -10.61 18.51 7.00
N THR A 416 -10.98 17.99 5.82
CA THR A 416 -10.55 16.67 5.32
C THR A 416 -9.27 16.74 4.49
N LEU A 417 -8.70 17.94 4.30
CA LEU A 417 -7.47 18.16 3.54
C LEU A 417 -6.21 17.95 4.36
N LEU A 418 -6.30 17.94 5.70
CA LEU A 418 -5.17 17.62 6.58
C LEU A 418 -5.10 16.09 6.73
N ARG A 419 -4.36 15.44 5.83
CA ARG A 419 -4.21 13.98 5.78
C ARG A 419 -3.10 13.51 6.73
N VAL A 420 -3.34 12.43 7.46
CA VAL A 420 -2.37 11.89 8.43
C VAL A 420 -1.12 11.33 7.73
N PRO A 421 -1.21 10.49 6.67
CA PRO A 421 -0.04 10.00 5.96
C PRO A 421 0.85 11.12 5.39
N ASP A 422 0.25 12.23 4.96
CA ASP A 422 1.00 13.38 4.44
C ASP A 422 1.83 14.06 5.54
N GLN A 423 1.26 14.20 6.75
CA GLN A 423 2.01 14.73 7.89
C GLN A 423 3.11 13.76 8.33
N LEU A 424 2.84 12.47 8.37
CA LEU A 424 3.86 11.47 8.70
C LEU A 424 5.05 11.54 7.74
N ALA A 425 4.78 11.60 6.43
CA ALA A 425 5.82 11.73 5.40
C ALA A 425 6.60 13.05 5.54
N ALA A 426 5.90 14.17 5.72
CA ALA A 426 6.53 15.49 5.82
C ALA A 426 7.46 15.62 7.04
N TYR A 427 7.07 15.05 8.19
CA TYR A 427 7.89 15.07 9.40
C TYR A 427 9.01 14.01 9.37
N HIS A 428 8.85 12.90 8.63
CA HIS A 428 9.89 11.88 8.47
C HIS A 428 11.01 12.32 7.52
N GLU A 429 10.66 13.00 6.43
CA GLU A 429 11.59 13.33 5.34
C GLU A 429 12.88 14.04 5.80
N PRO A 430 12.87 15.01 6.74
CA PRO A 430 14.11 15.63 7.22
C PRO A 430 15.07 14.65 7.89
N PHE A 431 14.57 13.63 8.61
CA PHE A 431 15.41 12.60 9.22
C PHE A 431 16.04 11.71 8.15
N TRP A 432 15.24 11.30 7.17
CA TRP A 432 15.70 10.51 6.03
C TRP A 432 16.79 11.24 5.23
N ARG A 433 16.60 12.53 4.91
CA ARG A 433 17.60 13.37 4.22
C ARG A 433 18.92 13.49 5.00
N ALA A 434 18.84 13.50 6.33
CA ALA A 434 20.01 13.55 7.20
C ALA A 434 20.64 12.17 7.46
N GLY A 435 20.01 11.08 7.00
CA GLY A 435 20.42 9.70 7.28
C GLY A 435 20.26 9.30 8.76
N ILE A 436 19.35 9.95 9.48
CA ILE A 436 19.06 9.68 10.89
C ILE A 436 17.98 8.60 10.97
N ALA A 437 18.29 7.50 11.65
CA ALA A 437 17.34 6.41 11.86
C ALA A 437 16.18 6.84 12.77
N THR A 438 14.95 6.53 12.36
CA THR A 438 13.72 6.76 13.13
C THR A 438 12.97 5.46 13.35
N ASP A 439 12.52 5.20 14.57
CA ASP A 439 11.55 4.12 14.83
C ASP A 439 10.12 4.67 14.79
N VAL A 440 9.21 3.99 14.10
CA VAL A 440 7.78 4.28 14.16
C VAL A 440 7.14 3.46 15.27
N VAL A 441 6.47 4.12 16.23
CA VAL A 441 5.99 3.47 17.46
C VAL A 441 4.57 3.88 17.85
N PRO A 442 3.81 3.02 18.56
CA PRO A 442 2.57 3.43 19.19
C PRO A 442 2.83 4.43 20.33
N PRO A 443 1.85 5.28 20.69
CA PRO A 443 2.02 6.28 21.74
C PRO A 443 2.26 5.68 23.13
N GLY A 444 1.86 4.42 23.35
CA GLY A 444 2.10 3.65 24.58
C GLY A 444 3.44 2.90 24.63
N ALA A 445 4.31 3.03 23.61
CA ALA A 445 5.62 2.38 23.61
C ALA A 445 6.53 2.89 24.75
N ASP A 446 7.63 2.16 25.00
CA ASP A 446 8.72 2.66 25.84
C ASP A 446 9.42 3.82 25.13
N LEU A 447 9.04 5.04 25.51
CA LEU A 447 9.57 6.27 24.92
C LEU A 447 10.85 6.75 25.60
N ASP A 448 11.27 6.15 26.73
CA ASP A 448 12.40 6.63 27.53
C ASP A 448 13.76 6.41 26.84
N ARG A 449 13.80 5.48 25.87
CA ARG A 449 14.99 5.20 25.07
C ARG A 449 15.29 6.23 23.97
N TYR A 450 14.36 7.14 23.69
CA TYR A 450 14.51 8.13 22.62
C TYR A 450 14.81 9.52 23.15
N ASP A 451 15.73 10.20 22.49
CA ASP A 451 16.12 11.57 22.80
C ASP A 451 15.19 12.59 22.13
N LEU A 452 14.56 12.20 21.01
CA LEU A 452 13.55 12.97 20.29
C LEU A 452 12.33 12.10 19.99
N VAL A 453 11.14 12.56 20.39
CA VAL A 453 9.86 11.95 20.02
C VAL A 453 9.05 12.95 19.20
N VAL A 454 8.58 12.51 18.04
CA VAL A 454 7.83 13.31 17.08
C VAL A 454 6.40 12.80 17.00
N VAL A 455 5.44 13.70 17.11
CA VAL A 455 4.00 13.44 17.04
C VAL A 455 3.44 14.29 15.89
N PRO A 456 3.52 13.84 14.62
CA PRO A 456 3.15 14.67 13.47
C PRO A 456 1.67 15.07 13.46
N LEU A 457 0.78 14.10 13.73
CA LEU A 457 -0.66 14.30 13.89
C LEU A 457 -1.25 13.09 14.65
N LEU A 458 -1.50 13.23 15.95
CA LEU A 458 -2.10 12.20 16.80
C LEU A 458 -3.45 12.68 17.35
N HIS A 459 -4.50 12.55 16.53
CA HIS A 459 -5.84 13.02 16.84
C HIS A 459 -6.44 12.40 18.11
N LEU A 460 -6.36 11.07 18.25
CA LEU A 460 -6.80 10.34 19.45
C LEU A 460 -5.63 10.04 20.36
N VAL A 461 -5.83 10.25 21.66
CA VAL A 461 -4.85 9.85 22.67
C VAL A 461 -5.56 9.47 23.96
N SER A 462 -5.19 8.35 24.57
CA SER A 462 -5.68 7.99 25.90
C SER A 462 -5.01 8.86 26.98
N ASP A 463 -5.55 8.90 28.19
CA ASP A 463 -4.92 9.65 29.29
C ASP A 463 -3.53 9.08 29.65
N ALA A 464 -3.35 7.76 29.56
CA ALA A 464 -2.08 7.10 29.82
C ALA A 464 -1.03 7.43 28.75
N ASP A 465 -1.42 7.38 27.48
CA ASP A 465 -0.55 7.71 26.34
C ASP A 465 -0.18 9.19 26.32
N ALA A 466 -1.13 10.06 26.65
CA ALA A 466 -0.90 11.49 26.81
C ALA A 466 0.17 11.77 27.88
N ALA A 467 0.05 11.12 29.04
CA ALA A 467 1.04 11.22 30.10
C ALA A 467 2.40 10.64 29.69
N ASN A 468 2.42 9.53 28.94
CA ASN A 468 3.65 8.93 28.42
C ASN A 468 4.41 9.90 27.50
N LEU A 469 3.69 10.58 26.60
CA LEU A 469 4.27 11.57 25.67
C LEU A 469 4.72 12.84 26.41
N ALA A 470 3.93 13.34 27.37
CA ALA A 470 4.29 14.48 28.21
C ALA A 470 5.63 14.25 28.95
N ARG A 471 5.81 13.04 29.50
CA ARG A 471 7.01 12.64 30.23
C ARG A 471 8.31 12.77 29.42
N VAL A 472 8.23 12.71 28.08
CA VAL A 472 9.39 12.95 27.20
C VAL A 472 10.01 14.31 27.49
N ALA A 473 9.19 15.36 27.52
CA ALA A 473 9.66 16.70 27.82
C ALA A 473 10.07 16.85 29.29
N GLU A 474 9.28 16.29 30.22
CA GLU A 474 9.54 16.39 31.67
C GLU A 474 10.87 15.77 32.10
N ARG A 475 11.29 14.68 31.45
CA ARG A 475 12.59 14.04 31.71
C ARG A 475 13.76 14.72 30.98
N GLY A 476 13.50 15.75 30.17
CA GLY A 476 14.50 16.49 29.39
C GLY A 476 14.75 15.97 27.97
N GLY A 477 13.99 14.98 27.49
CA GLY A 477 13.97 14.61 26.08
C GLY A 477 13.23 15.65 25.24
N THR A 478 13.47 15.68 23.93
CA THR A 478 12.80 16.62 23.03
C THR A 478 11.48 16.03 22.54
N LEU A 479 10.40 16.80 22.64
CA LEU A 479 9.08 16.43 22.13
C LEU A 479 8.67 17.41 21.03
N LEU A 480 8.42 16.94 19.81
CA LEU A 480 7.92 17.75 18.69
C LEU A 480 6.49 17.34 18.36
N VAL A 481 5.53 18.24 18.56
CA VAL A 481 4.10 17.98 18.32
C VAL A 481 3.62 18.83 17.15
N GLY A 482 3.03 18.17 16.15
CA GLY A 482 2.39 18.80 15.00
C GLY A 482 0.91 19.13 15.26
N PRO A 483 0.23 19.72 14.26
CA PRO A 483 -1.09 20.30 14.45
C PRO A 483 -2.15 19.24 14.73
N PHE A 484 -3.28 19.66 15.32
CA PHE A 484 -4.46 18.82 15.50
C PHE A 484 -4.21 17.49 16.26
N SER A 485 -3.25 17.51 17.18
CA SER A 485 -2.91 16.38 18.04
C SER A 485 -3.53 16.53 19.44
N GLY A 486 -3.88 15.42 20.09
CA GLY A 486 -4.42 15.40 21.45
C GLY A 486 -5.85 15.96 21.57
N ILE A 487 -6.68 15.77 20.54
CA ILE A 487 -7.99 16.43 20.41
C ILE A 487 -9.09 15.64 21.09
N ALA A 488 -9.08 14.32 20.97
CA ALA A 488 -10.12 13.45 21.51
C ALA A 488 -9.54 12.24 22.25
N ASP A 489 -10.37 11.64 23.11
CA ASP A 489 -10.07 10.37 23.78
C ASP A 489 -10.29 9.15 22.87
N GLU A 490 -10.07 7.95 23.37
CA GLU A 490 -10.19 6.70 22.63
C GLU A 490 -11.59 6.40 22.05
N ASP A 491 -12.63 7.09 22.53
CA ASP A 491 -14.00 6.98 22.03
C ASP A 491 -14.39 8.15 21.12
N GLN A 492 -13.40 8.93 20.66
CA GLN A 492 -13.57 10.18 19.90
C GLN A 492 -14.32 11.29 20.64
N ARG A 493 -14.44 11.24 21.96
CA ARG A 493 -15.00 12.37 22.70
C ARG A 493 -13.97 13.48 22.73
N VAL A 494 -14.32 14.62 22.15
CA VAL A 494 -13.50 15.83 22.17
C VAL A 494 -13.19 16.21 23.62
N ARG A 495 -11.91 16.37 23.92
CA ARG A 495 -11.43 16.78 25.24
C ARG A 495 -11.86 18.23 25.49
N GLN A 496 -12.53 18.48 26.61
CA GLN A 496 -13.04 19.81 26.95
C GLN A 496 -11.95 20.66 27.59
N GLY A 497 -11.82 21.91 27.15
CA GLY A 497 -10.82 22.87 27.64
C GLY A 497 -10.13 23.61 26.51
N ARG A 498 -9.04 24.31 26.83
CA ARG A 498 -8.13 24.91 25.84
C ARG A 498 -7.28 23.79 25.25
N PHE A 499 -7.26 23.64 23.93
CA PHE A 499 -6.50 22.57 23.27
C PHE A 499 -5.02 22.96 23.04
N PRO A 500 -4.12 21.98 22.82
CA PRO A 500 -4.28 20.53 23.01
C PRO A 500 -4.37 20.19 24.50
N VAL A 501 -5.58 19.81 24.97
CA VAL A 501 -5.92 19.71 26.40
C VAL A 501 -4.92 18.90 27.22
N PRO A 502 -4.48 17.69 26.80
CA PRO A 502 -3.56 16.91 27.60
C PRO A 502 -2.13 17.48 27.67
N TRP A 503 -1.75 18.38 26.77
CA TRP A 503 -0.38 18.90 26.63
C TRP A 503 -0.28 20.42 26.72
N ALA A 504 -1.36 21.11 27.09
CA ALA A 504 -1.40 22.56 27.19
C ALA A 504 -0.26 23.10 28.08
N ASP A 505 -0.07 22.51 29.26
CA ASP A 505 0.98 22.90 30.21
C ASP A 505 2.39 22.55 29.72
N VAL A 506 2.57 21.34 29.16
CA VAL A 506 3.87 20.87 28.65
C VAL A 506 4.34 21.73 27.47
N LEU A 507 3.43 22.06 26.56
CA LEU A 507 3.72 22.86 25.38
C LEU A 507 3.69 24.37 25.68
N GLY A 508 3.16 24.80 26.83
CA GLY A 508 2.99 26.20 27.20
C GLY A 508 2.04 26.94 26.25
N VAL A 509 0.92 26.31 25.88
CA VAL A 509 -0.04 26.82 24.89
C VAL A 509 -1.47 26.81 25.42
N SER A 510 -2.29 27.73 24.92
CA SER A 510 -3.73 27.74 25.15
C SER A 510 -4.48 28.05 23.86
N GLY A 511 -5.12 27.01 23.29
CA GLY A 511 -5.89 27.08 22.05
C GLY A 511 -7.38 27.35 22.23
N GLU A 512 -7.91 28.18 21.31
CA GLU A 512 -9.31 28.63 21.35
C GLU A 512 -10.16 28.06 20.22
N GLN A 513 -9.59 27.94 19.01
CA GLN A 513 -10.33 27.55 17.82
C GLN A 513 -9.43 26.91 16.76
N HIS A 514 -9.81 25.77 16.21
CA HIS A 514 -9.20 25.24 14.98
C HIS A 514 -9.64 26.10 13.78
N ARG A 515 -8.67 26.53 12.97
CA ARG A 515 -8.89 27.41 11.82
C ARG A 515 -8.18 26.88 10.58
N PRO A 516 -8.81 25.95 9.83
CA PRO A 516 -8.32 25.61 8.50
C PRO A 516 -8.09 26.87 7.65
N LEU A 517 -7.00 26.87 6.88
CA LEU A 517 -6.54 28.03 6.14
C LEU A 517 -7.16 28.09 4.73
N PRO A 518 -7.26 29.29 4.12
CA PRO A 518 -7.65 29.40 2.72
C PRO A 518 -6.64 28.66 1.81
N PRO A 519 -7.03 28.23 0.59
CA PRO A 519 -6.15 27.52 -0.32
C PRO A 519 -4.85 28.26 -0.67
N THR A 520 -4.88 29.60 -0.64
CA THR A 520 -3.70 30.46 -0.86
C THR A 520 -2.69 30.41 0.28
N GLY A 521 -3.02 29.80 1.41
CA GLY A 521 -2.26 29.87 2.64
C GLY A 521 -2.28 31.27 3.27
N VAL A 522 -1.48 31.44 4.32
CA VAL A 522 -1.26 32.73 5.00
C VAL A 522 0.22 32.95 5.30
N PRO A 523 0.70 34.21 5.25
CA PRO A 523 2.05 34.52 5.68
C PRO A 523 2.27 34.21 7.17
N VAL A 524 3.47 33.76 7.48
CA VAL A 524 4.01 33.58 8.83
C VAL A 524 5.35 34.30 8.89
N HIS A 525 5.55 35.09 9.92
CA HIS A 525 6.80 35.79 10.18
C HIS A 525 7.57 35.09 11.31
N SER A 526 8.85 34.85 11.07
CA SER A 526 9.79 34.36 12.07
C SER A 526 11.12 35.09 11.90
N GLU A 527 11.72 35.52 13.02
CA GLU A 527 13.10 36.00 13.01
C GLU A 527 14.09 34.84 12.81
N HIS A 528 13.70 33.63 13.23
CA HIS A 528 14.54 32.44 13.23
C HIS A 528 14.43 31.63 11.92
N TYR A 529 13.22 31.49 11.38
CA TYR A 529 12.94 30.73 10.13
C TYR A 529 12.67 31.62 8.90
N GLY A 530 12.72 32.95 9.06
CA GLY A 530 12.32 33.88 8.01
C GLY A 530 10.80 33.96 7.81
N THR A 531 10.39 34.64 6.73
CA THR A 531 8.97 34.69 6.35
C THR A 531 8.62 33.54 5.41
N PHE A 532 7.52 32.84 5.68
CA PHE A 532 7.04 31.71 4.88
C PHE A 532 5.51 31.69 4.81
N THR A 533 4.95 30.81 3.99
CA THR A 533 3.49 30.66 3.85
C THR A 533 3.03 29.36 4.52
N ALA A 534 2.23 29.50 5.58
CA ALA A 534 1.49 28.40 6.18
C ALA A 534 0.34 27.96 5.26
N SER A 535 0.10 26.65 5.17
CA SER A 535 -0.93 26.06 4.32
C SER A 535 -1.86 25.13 5.09
N LEU A 536 -3.05 24.86 4.54
CA LEU A 536 -4.06 23.89 4.98
C LEU A 536 -4.67 24.09 6.37
N TRP A 537 -3.84 24.25 7.40
CA TRP A 537 -4.23 24.20 8.80
C TRP A 537 -3.63 25.35 9.60
N SER A 538 -4.40 25.87 10.55
CA SER A 538 -3.91 26.76 11.60
C SER A 538 -4.78 26.63 12.84
N GLU A 539 -4.28 27.18 13.95
CA GLU A 539 -4.99 27.18 15.22
C GLU A 539 -4.90 28.57 15.84
N HIS A 540 -6.02 29.04 16.39
CA HIS A 540 -6.03 30.28 17.15
C HIS A 540 -5.49 29.98 18.56
N LEU A 541 -4.19 30.24 18.72
CA LEU A 541 -3.44 29.97 19.94
C LEU A 541 -3.04 31.24 20.68
N SER A 542 -2.74 31.06 21.96
CA SER A 542 -1.97 32.00 22.79
C SER A 542 -0.83 31.24 23.45
N ALA A 543 0.32 31.90 23.62
CA ALA A 543 1.42 31.37 24.39
C ALA A 543 1.17 31.58 25.88
N ASP A 544 1.38 30.54 26.67
CA ASP A 544 1.33 30.56 28.13
C ASP A 544 2.64 29.99 28.67
N GLY A 545 3.65 30.85 28.79
CA GLY A 545 5.01 30.46 29.17
C GLY A 545 5.91 29.95 28.03
N ALA A 546 5.34 29.59 26.88
CA ALA A 546 6.12 29.22 25.70
C ALA A 546 6.78 30.43 25.01
N GLU A 547 7.98 30.21 24.48
CA GLU A 547 8.64 31.08 23.53
C GLU A 547 7.96 30.98 22.17
N VAL A 548 7.62 32.12 21.58
CA VAL A 548 7.00 32.20 20.25
C VAL A 548 8.10 32.39 19.21
N LEU A 549 8.29 31.41 18.33
CA LEU A 549 9.33 31.42 17.31
C LEU A 549 8.82 31.91 15.96
N ALA A 550 7.52 31.79 15.71
CA ALA A 550 6.87 32.26 14.49
C ALA A 550 5.43 32.70 14.76
N THR A 551 4.96 33.73 14.05
CA THR A 551 3.59 34.25 14.19
C THR A 551 2.90 34.44 12.84
N TYR A 552 1.60 34.16 12.77
CA TYR A 552 0.80 34.40 11.57
C TYR A 552 0.63 35.91 11.28
N ALA A 553 0.44 36.23 9.99
CA ALA A 553 0.08 37.55 9.48
C ALA A 553 -1.03 37.46 8.42
N GLY A 554 -2.17 36.87 8.82
CA GLY A 554 -3.37 36.81 8.00
C GLY A 554 -4.49 35.98 8.63
N ALA A 555 -5.60 35.83 7.90
CA ALA A 555 -6.78 35.02 8.30
C ALA A 555 -7.35 35.32 9.70
N GLY A 556 -7.18 36.54 10.19
CA GLY A 556 -7.61 36.95 11.54
C GLY A 556 -6.77 36.33 12.67
N LEU A 557 -5.56 35.85 12.34
CA LEU A 557 -4.58 35.29 13.26
C LEU A 557 -3.35 36.20 13.41
N ASP A 558 -3.44 37.47 13.00
CA ASP A 558 -2.31 38.41 13.05
C ASP A 558 -1.67 38.46 14.45
N GLY A 559 -0.37 38.19 14.51
CA GLY A 559 0.42 38.14 15.75
C GLY A 559 0.17 36.92 16.63
N ARG A 560 -0.67 35.96 16.21
CA ARG A 560 -0.88 34.70 16.93
C ARG A 560 0.26 33.72 16.66
N PRO A 561 0.65 32.90 17.65
CA PRO A 561 1.75 31.94 17.49
C PRO A 561 1.43 30.86 16.44
N ALA A 562 2.42 30.52 15.62
CA ALA A 562 2.40 29.43 14.64
C ALA A 562 3.41 28.31 14.98
N VAL A 563 4.54 28.67 15.58
CA VAL A 563 5.56 27.73 16.08
C VAL A 563 5.97 28.20 17.47
N LEU A 564 5.93 27.29 18.44
CA LEU A 564 6.25 27.56 19.84
C LEU A 564 7.25 26.56 20.41
N ARG A 565 7.98 26.99 21.43
CA ARG A 565 8.87 26.15 22.24
C ARG A 565 8.68 26.42 23.72
N HIS A 566 8.54 25.37 24.53
CA HIS A 566 8.51 25.45 25.98
C HIS A 566 9.44 24.39 26.58
N GLY A 567 10.58 24.81 27.14
CA GLY A 567 11.64 23.88 27.55
C GLY A 567 12.12 23.04 26.36
N SER A 568 11.96 21.72 26.45
CA SER A 568 12.30 20.76 25.38
C SER A 568 11.09 20.34 24.52
N ALA A 569 9.91 20.94 24.73
CA ALA A 569 8.71 20.66 23.96
C ALA A 569 8.48 21.73 22.87
N TRP A 570 8.10 21.30 21.67
CA TRP A 570 7.86 22.12 20.49
C TRP A 570 6.46 21.88 19.94
N TYR A 571 5.79 22.96 19.51
CA TYR A 571 4.47 22.87 18.87
C TYR A 571 4.46 23.59 17.52
N VAL A 572 4.08 22.88 16.47
CA VAL A 572 3.90 23.44 15.12
C VAL A 572 2.41 23.40 14.79
N SER A 573 1.74 24.54 14.87
CA SER A 573 0.27 24.61 14.75
C SER A 573 -0.23 24.74 13.32
N THR A 574 0.57 24.36 12.33
CA THR A 574 0.29 24.56 10.90
C THR A 574 1.01 23.53 10.03
N VAL A 575 0.79 23.61 8.71
CA VAL A 575 1.60 22.90 7.71
C VAL A 575 2.55 23.92 7.06
N PRO A 576 3.81 24.05 7.55
CA PRO A 576 4.80 24.92 6.95
C PRO A 576 5.37 24.32 5.66
N PRO A 577 6.04 25.11 4.80
CA PRO A 577 6.76 24.57 3.65
C PRO A 577 7.87 23.60 4.08
N ALA A 578 8.16 22.59 3.26
CA ALA A 578 9.12 21.53 3.59
C ALA A 578 10.50 22.05 4.07
N PRO A 579 11.12 23.09 3.46
CA PRO A 579 12.39 23.63 3.96
C PRO A 579 12.30 24.22 5.38
N VAL A 580 11.15 24.80 5.74
CA VAL A 580 10.92 25.36 7.07
C VAL A 580 10.69 24.25 8.08
N LEU A 581 9.92 23.22 7.72
CA LEU A 581 9.75 22.04 8.58
C LEU A 581 11.09 21.35 8.84
N ALA A 582 11.93 21.21 7.81
CA ALA A 582 13.28 20.66 7.96
C ALA A 582 14.16 21.47 8.90
N ALA A 583 14.08 22.81 8.86
CA ALA A 583 14.79 23.68 9.79
C ALA A 583 14.31 23.51 11.25
N ILE A 584 13.00 23.40 11.46
CA ILE A 584 12.41 23.12 12.78
C ILE A 584 12.91 21.76 13.30
N VAL A 585 12.87 20.72 12.46
CA VAL A 585 13.37 19.38 12.83
C VAL A 585 14.87 19.42 13.14
N ALA A 586 15.67 20.19 12.39
CA ALA A 586 17.09 20.35 12.67
C ALA A 586 17.36 20.99 14.04
N ASP A 587 16.58 22.00 14.44
CA ASP A 587 16.67 22.59 15.78
C ASP A 587 16.29 21.58 16.88
N CYS A 588 15.26 20.77 16.65
CA CYS A 588 14.87 19.68 17.56
C CYS A 588 15.97 18.62 17.69
N LEU A 589 16.62 18.25 16.59
CA LEU A 589 17.76 17.32 16.59
C LEU A 589 18.96 17.88 17.36
N ALA A 590 19.26 19.17 17.17
CA ALA A 590 20.30 19.86 17.91
C ALA A 590 20.01 19.91 19.42
N ALA A 591 18.75 20.19 19.79
CA ALA A 591 18.31 20.16 21.19
C ALA A 591 18.39 18.76 21.82
N ALA A 592 18.09 17.72 21.03
CA ALA A 592 18.17 16.32 21.44
C ALA A 592 19.61 15.76 21.44
N GLY A 593 20.60 16.50 20.90
CA GLY A 593 21.97 16.00 20.77
C GLY A 593 22.09 14.79 19.84
N VAL A 594 21.25 14.73 18.79
CA VAL A 594 21.26 13.68 17.77
C VAL A 594 21.97 14.20 16.53
N ALA A 595 23.04 13.53 16.12
CA ALA A 595 23.84 13.91 14.97
C ALA A 595 23.67 12.90 13.82
N PRO A 596 23.74 13.36 12.54
CA PRO A 596 23.72 12.48 11.38
C PRO A 596 24.98 11.59 11.32
N PRO A 597 24.92 10.41 10.66
CA PRO A 597 26.06 9.51 10.52
C PRO A 597 27.19 10.08 9.65
N LEU A 598 26.87 11.05 8.79
CA LEU A 598 27.81 11.80 7.96
C LEU A 598 27.67 13.31 8.23
N PRO A 599 28.75 14.10 8.15
CA PRO A 599 28.68 15.56 8.33
C PRO A 599 27.80 16.26 7.30
N ALA A 600 27.72 15.72 6.08
CA ALA A 600 26.85 16.19 5.01
C ALA A 600 26.47 15.00 4.13
N VAL A 601 25.19 14.96 3.75
CA VAL A 601 24.65 14.00 2.77
C VAL A 601 24.36 14.78 1.49
N PRO A 602 24.93 14.41 0.33
CA PRO A 602 24.64 15.09 -0.93
C PRO A 602 23.15 15.01 -1.31
N ASP A 603 22.64 16.03 -2.01
CA ASP A 603 21.27 16.01 -2.51
C ASP A 603 21.03 14.80 -3.42
N GLY A 604 19.88 14.16 -3.26
CA GLY A 604 19.52 12.94 -4.00
C GLY A 604 20.20 11.66 -3.49
N VAL A 605 21.06 11.74 -2.47
CA VAL A 605 21.68 10.58 -1.83
C VAL A 605 20.94 10.24 -0.53
N GLU A 606 20.57 8.98 -0.40
CA GLU A 606 20.06 8.39 0.84
C GLU A 606 21.19 7.66 1.57
N VAL A 607 21.26 7.85 2.88
CA VAL A 607 22.24 7.20 3.74
C VAL A 607 21.55 6.57 4.93
N ALA A 608 21.89 5.33 5.24
CA ALA A 608 21.33 4.62 6.39
C ALA A 608 22.38 3.70 7.03
N LEU A 609 22.33 3.57 8.37
CA LEU A 609 23.27 2.76 9.14
C LEU A 609 22.56 1.54 9.73
N ARG A 610 23.10 0.35 9.47
CA ARG A 610 22.62 -0.90 10.09
C ARG A 610 23.79 -1.85 10.34
N GLY A 611 23.86 -2.42 11.55
CA GLY A 611 24.90 -3.41 11.87
C GLY A 611 26.34 -2.91 11.69
N GLY A 612 26.56 -1.59 11.79
CA GLY A 612 27.87 -0.97 11.53
C GLY A 612 28.22 -0.77 10.04
N LEU A 613 27.32 -1.13 9.12
CA LEU A 613 27.44 -0.88 7.68
C LEU A 613 26.68 0.39 7.30
N LEU A 614 27.32 1.25 6.50
CA LEU A 614 26.72 2.44 5.94
C LEU A 614 26.23 2.16 4.51
N PHE A 615 24.93 2.24 4.30
CA PHE A 615 24.31 2.13 2.98
C PHE A 615 24.26 3.52 2.36
N VAL A 616 24.69 3.65 1.11
CA VAL A 616 24.69 4.92 0.36
C VAL A 616 24.00 4.67 -0.98
N LEU A 617 22.83 5.27 -1.18
CA LEU A 617 21.98 5.03 -2.34
C LEU A 617 21.79 6.34 -3.11
N ASN A 618 22.31 6.43 -4.33
CA ASN A 618 22.21 7.64 -5.14
C ASN A 618 20.96 7.56 -6.03
N HIS A 619 19.94 8.35 -5.69
CA HIS A 619 18.70 8.48 -6.47
C HIS A 619 18.77 9.57 -7.54
N GLY A 620 19.85 10.35 -7.53
CA GLY A 620 20.08 11.43 -8.49
C GLY A 620 20.52 10.94 -9.88
N ASP A 621 20.48 11.87 -10.82
CA ASP A 621 20.94 11.73 -12.20
C ASP A 621 22.42 12.15 -12.39
N ALA A 622 23.06 12.62 -11.32
CA ALA A 622 24.47 12.96 -11.26
C ALA A 622 25.21 12.05 -10.27
N ASP A 623 26.52 11.88 -10.49
CA ASP A 623 27.37 11.18 -9.53
C ASP A 623 27.47 11.97 -8.23
N ALA A 624 27.52 11.24 -7.12
CA ALA A 624 27.71 11.82 -5.79
C ALA A 624 29.09 11.45 -5.23
N GLU A 625 29.62 12.33 -4.40
CA GLU A 625 30.87 12.12 -3.68
C GLU A 625 30.59 12.03 -2.18
N VAL A 626 30.98 10.92 -1.55
CA VAL A 626 30.75 10.66 -0.13
C VAL A 626 32.10 10.42 0.56
N PRO A 627 32.45 11.19 1.60
CA PRO A 627 33.71 11.00 2.31
C PRO A 627 33.69 9.69 3.10
N TRP A 628 34.65 8.80 2.83
CA TRP A 628 34.75 7.51 3.48
C TRP A 628 36.19 6.97 3.52
N THR A 629 36.51 6.27 4.61
CA THR A 629 37.74 5.47 4.73
C THR A 629 37.37 4.07 5.23
N GLY A 630 37.56 3.06 4.40
CA GLY A 630 37.10 1.71 4.69
C GLY A 630 37.01 0.86 3.43
N ARG A 631 36.05 -0.06 3.39
CA ARG A 631 35.82 -0.95 2.25
C ARG A 631 34.41 -0.77 1.69
N ASP A 632 34.30 -0.67 0.38
CA ASP A 632 33.05 -0.86 -0.35
C ASP A 632 32.83 -2.36 -0.58
N LEU A 633 31.80 -2.90 0.05
CA LEU A 633 31.43 -4.31 -0.02
C LEU A 633 30.81 -4.69 -1.37
N LEU A 634 30.17 -3.75 -2.09
CA LEU A 634 29.59 -4.06 -3.39
C LEU A 634 30.67 -4.07 -4.47
N ALA A 635 31.54 -3.05 -4.47
CA ALA A 635 32.67 -2.95 -5.40
C ALA A 635 33.88 -3.83 -5.01
N GLN A 636 33.89 -4.37 -3.78
CA GLN A 636 35.00 -5.17 -3.23
C GLN A 636 36.35 -4.43 -3.29
N SER A 637 36.35 -3.13 -3.01
CA SER A 637 37.53 -2.27 -3.07
C SER A 637 37.66 -1.41 -1.81
N ASP A 638 38.88 -1.02 -1.48
CA ASP A 638 39.15 -0.11 -0.37
C ASP A 638 38.97 1.35 -0.85
N VAL A 639 38.38 2.18 0.00
CA VAL A 639 38.20 3.62 -0.20
C VAL A 639 39.07 4.35 0.81
N ASP A 640 39.81 5.36 0.35
CA ASP A 640 40.59 6.24 1.22
C ASP A 640 40.35 7.71 0.82
N GLY A 641 39.45 8.37 1.53
CA GLY A 641 39.09 9.77 1.33
C GLY A 641 37.69 9.93 0.76
N LEU A 642 37.53 9.83 -0.56
CA LEU A 642 36.28 10.15 -1.25
C LEU A 642 35.81 8.99 -2.11
N LEU A 643 34.58 8.52 -1.87
CA LEU A 643 33.90 7.53 -2.70
C LEU A 643 33.03 8.25 -3.73
N ARG A 644 33.22 7.93 -5.01
CA ARG A 644 32.27 8.29 -6.08
C ARG A 644 31.19 7.22 -6.18
N VAL A 645 29.94 7.61 -5.94
CA VAL A 645 28.75 6.78 -6.17
C VAL A 645 28.08 7.25 -7.45
N PRO A 646 28.07 6.44 -8.52
CA PRO A 646 27.49 6.86 -9.81
C PRO A 646 26.02 7.29 -9.68
N ALA A 647 25.54 8.09 -10.62
CA ALA A 647 24.10 8.36 -10.78
C ALA A 647 23.31 7.04 -10.84
N GLY A 648 22.24 6.92 -10.05
CA GLY A 648 21.51 5.66 -9.89
C GLY A 648 22.30 4.51 -9.24
N GLY A 649 23.51 4.77 -8.74
CA GLY A 649 24.36 3.77 -8.10
C GLY A 649 24.03 3.52 -6.63
N ALA A 650 24.70 2.54 -6.05
CA ALA A 650 24.66 2.27 -4.62
C ALA A 650 26.02 1.76 -4.14
N ALA A 651 26.31 1.95 -2.85
CA ALA A 651 27.46 1.38 -2.16
C ALA A 651 27.07 0.94 -0.75
N VAL A 652 27.76 -0.08 -0.23
CA VAL A 652 27.62 -0.54 1.16
C VAL A 652 28.98 -0.58 1.80
N LEU A 653 29.16 0.23 2.84
CA LEU A 653 30.47 0.62 3.33
C LEU A 653 30.74 0.06 4.73
N ALA A 654 31.86 -0.64 4.88
CA ALA A 654 32.36 -1.13 6.16
C ALA A 654 33.57 -0.28 6.60
N ARG A 655 33.62 0.11 7.88
CA ARG A 655 34.74 0.91 8.41
C ARG A 655 36.04 0.08 8.42
N ARG A 656 37.18 0.73 8.20
CA ARG A 656 38.50 0.07 8.28
C ARG A 656 38.70 -0.48 9.70
N GLY A 657 38.82 -1.81 9.83
CA GLY A 657 39.02 -2.49 11.12
C GLY A 657 37.79 -3.24 11.66
N SER A 658 36.62 -3.17 11.01
CA SER A 658 35.43 -3.95 11.40
C SER A 658 35.41 -5.40 10.90
N GLY A 659 36.58 -5.95 10.54
CA GLY A 659 36.69 -7.37 10.20
C GLY A 659 36.44 -8.22 11.44
N ALA A 660 35.21 -8.69 11.60
CA ALA A 660 34.89 -9.77 12.52
C ALA A 660 35.63 -11.04 12.07
N GLY A 661 36.84 -11.24 12.59
CA GLY A 661 37.50 -12.54 12.53
C GLY A 661 36.71 -13.57 13.34
N PRO A 662 36.69 -14.85 12.94
CA PRO A 662 35.93 -15.85 13.67
C PRO A 662 36.61 -16.17 15.00
N GLY A 663 35.97 -15.77 16.11
CA GLY A 663 36.16 -16.36 17.44
C GLY A 663 37.15 -15.64 18.37
N GLY A 664 36.61 -15.12 19.48
CA GLY A 664 37.39 -14.74 20.66
C GLY A 664 36.66 -13.70 21.51
N GLN A 665 35.98 -14.14 22.57
CA GLN A 665 35.50 -13.28 23.65
C GLN A 665 36.68 -12.57 24.34
N ASP A 666 36.59 -11.26 24.51
CA ASP A 666 36.67 -10.53 25.79
C ASP A 666 37.05 -9.05 25.56
N GLY A 667 36.41 -8.17 26.32
CA GLY A 667 36.92 -6.81 26.58
C GLY A 667 35.97 -5.68 26.19
N ARG A 668 35.28 -5.14 27.19
CA ARG A 668 34.64 -3.81 27.12
C ARG A 668 35.73 -2.75 26.87
N GLU A 669 35.56 -1.92 25.84
CA GLU A 669 36.20 -0.61 25.77
C GLU A 669 35.15 0.46 25.41
N GLU A 670 35.04 1.45 26.29
CA GLU A 670 34.23 2.65 26.18
C GLU A 670 34.77 3.53 25.03
N ALA A 671 33.97 3.78 24.01
CA ALA A 671 34.28 4.79 23.00
C ALA A 671 33.69 6.15 23.42
N GLY A 672 34.43 6.88 24.26
CA GLY A 672 34.19 8.30 24.50
C GLY A 672 34.77 9.15 23.37
N LEU A 673 33.92 9.78 22.57
CA LEU A 673 34.31 10.81 21.60
C LEU A 673 34.59 12.12 22.35
N GLY A 674 35.86 12.37 22.66
CA GLY A 674 36.33 13.62 23.27
C GLY A 674 36.50 14.73 22.23
N GLY A 675 35.72 15.81 22.41
CA GLY A 675 35.86 17.07 21.68
C GLY A 675 37.15 17.82 22.05
N LEU A 676 37.70 18.53 21.06
CA LEU A 676 38.83 19.43 21.17
C LEU A 676 38.48 20.66 22.01
N VAL A 677 39.15 20.86 23.16
CA VAL A 677 39.32 22.16 23.82
C VAL A 677 40.78 22.29 24.27
N PRO A 678 41.49 23.39 23.98
CA PRO A 678 42.92 23.52 24.29
C PRO A 678 43.18 24.05 25.72
N GLY A 679 44.03 23.32 26.45
CA GLY A 679 45.14 23.84 27.27
C GLY A 679 44.85 24.52 28.61
N GLU A 680 45.23 23.88 29.73
CA GLU A 680 46.41 24.23 30.56
C GLU A 680 46.58 23.25 31.76
N PRO A 681 47.80 23.09 32.34
CA PRO A 681 48.19 21.85 33.03
C PRO A 681 48.43 21.97 34.54
N ALA A 682 48.70 20.79 35.13
CA ALA A 682 49.29 20.49 36.45
C ALA A 682 48.27 20.46 37.62
N ASP A 683 48.29 19.51 38.54
CA ASP A 683 49.44 18.84 39.15
C ASP A 683 48.99 17.60 39.96
N SER A 684 49.90 16.61 40.06
CA SER A 684 50.11 15.69 41.20
C SER A 684 49.01 14.67 41.55
N HIS A 685 49.22 13.47 42.11
CA HIS A 685 50.35 12.60 42.45
C HIS A 685 49.70 11.31 43.03
N VAL A 686 50.26 10.11 42.74
CA VAL A 686 50.56 9.01 43.72
C VAL A 686 49.33 8.26 44.31
N ASP A 687 49.24 6.94 44.52
CA ASP A 687 50.13 5.78 44.68
C ASP A 687 49.28 4.53 44.32
N ARG A 688 49.83 3.49 43.65
CA ARG A 688 50.32 2.21 44.21
C ARG A 688 49.37 1.41 45.11
N ASP A 689 49.07 0.18 44.68
CA ASP A 689 49.50 -1.12 45.27
C ASP A 689 48.54 -2.22 44.78
N ALA A 690 48.98 -3.28 44.10
CA ALA A 690 49.68 -4.50 44.56
C ALA A 690 48.72 -5.71 44.47
N ALA A 691 49.09 -6.72 43.66
CA ALA A 691 49.40 -8.11 44.10
C ALA A 691 48.13 -8.97 44.33
N ASP A 692 47.96 -10.22 43.90
CA ASP A 692 48.82 -11.40 43.69
C ASP A 692 48.14 -12.31 42.62
N GLY A 693 48.86 -13.07 41.77
CA GLY A 693 49.27 -14.47 42.04
C GLY A 693 48.08 -15.45 41.85
N VAL A 694 48.10 -16.47 40.98
CA VAL A 694 48.89 -17.72 41.09
C VAL A 694 48.67 -18.62 39.84
N ARG A 695 49.79 -19.04 39.25
CA ARG A 695 50.21 -20.32 38.60
C ARG A 695 49.24 -21.50 38.32
N GLY A 696 49.51 -22.18 37.20
CA GLY A 696 49.32 -23.64 36.99
C GLY A 696 49.07 -24.02 35.52
N GLN A 697 50.09 -24.14 34.66
CA GLN A 697 50.85 -25.36 34.28
C GLN A 697 50.17 -26.26 33.21
N VAL A 698 50.96 -26.55 32.18
CA VAL A 698 50.69 -27.22 30.91
C VAL A 698 51.05 -28.71 30.98
N ASP A 699 50.26 -29.54 30.30
CA ASP A 699 50.62 -30.84 29.69
C ASP A 699 49.76 -30.93 28.41
N GLY A 700 50.16 -31.37 27.21
CA GLY A 700 51.31 -32.15 26.75
C GLY A 700 50.78 -33.18 25.73
N GLY A 701 51.21 -33.13 24.46
CA GLY A 701 51.12 -34.30 23.55
C GLY A 701 50.63 -34.06 22.12
N GLN A 702 51.57 -33.80 21.20
CA GLN A 702 51.41 -33.99 19.75
C GLN A 702 51.55 -35.48 19.37
N ARG A 703 50.94 -35.89 18.23
CA ARG A 703 51.66 -36.56 17.14
C ARG A 703 50.93 -36.55 15.79
N LEU A 704 51.74 -36.34 14.75
CA LEU A 704 51.48 -36.18 13.31
C LEU A 704 51.57 -37.50 12.51
N GLY A 705 50.99 -37.47 11.31
CA GLY A 705 51.43 -38.19 10.09
C GLY A 705 50.29 -38.39 9.09
N LEU A 706 50.38 -38.22 7.76
CA LEU A 706 51.49 -38.02 6.81
C LEU A 706 50.90 -37.66 5.41
N THR A 707 51.59 -36.77 4.65
CA THR A 707 51.89 -36.75 3.18
C THR A 707 50.75 -36.77 2.12
N GLN A 708 50.80 -36.18 0.91
CA GLN A 708 51.80 -35.64 -0.07
C GLN A 708 50.99 -34.90 -1.18
N GLY A 709 51.45 -33.98 -2.04
CA GLY A 709 52.78 -33.46 -2.39
C GLY A 709 52.73 -32.32 -3.45
N HIS A 710 53.83 -31.54 -3.48
CA HIS A 710 54.52 -30.77 -4.56
C HIS A 710 53.72 -29.83 -5.52
N VAL A 711 54.19 -28.64 -5.94
CA VAL A 711 55.53 -28.21 -6.40
C VAL A 711 55.75 -26.69 -6.18
N LEU A 712 56.98 -26.30 -5.82
CA LEU A 712 57.53 -24.93 -5.76
C LEU A 712 58.23 -24.54 -7.08
N ARG A 713 58.18 -23.24 -7.44
CA ARG A 713 59.28 -22.55 -8.15
C ARG A 713 59.47 -21.13 -7.61
N ALA A 714 60.73 -20.72 -7.57
CA ALA A 714 61.31 -19.78 -6.61
C ALA A 714 61.59 -18.35 -7.13
N HIS A 715 61.84 -17.49 -6.15
CA HIS A 715 62.12 -16.05 -6.13
C HIS A 715 63.25 -15.49 -7.02
N GLY A 716 63.13 -14.18 -7.28
CA GLY A 716 64.25 -13.23 -7.49
C GLY A 716 63.84 -11.81 -7.07
N HIS A 717 64.62 -11.19 -6.18
CA HIS A 717 64.45 -9.84 -5.62
C HIS A 717 65.36 -8.82 -6.32
N ASP A 718 64.92 -7.55 -6.28
CA ASP A 718 65.70 -6.31 -6.17
C ASP A 718 66.42 -5.65 -7.38
N ARG A 719 65.94 -4.43 -7.67
CA ARG A 719 66.66 -3.11 -7.77
C ARG A 719 66.70 -2.33 -9.11
N ASP A 720 66.40 -1.04 -8.92
CA ASP A 720 66.93 0.19 -9.53
C ASP A 720 66.37 0.76 -10.87
N VAL A 721 65.76 1.94 -10.71
CA VAL A 721 65.61 3.14 -11.59
C VAL A 721 67.00 3.54 -12.16
N PRO A 722 67.23 4.24 -13.32
CA PRO A 722 66.41 5.22 -14.09
C PRO A 722 66.41 5.09 -15.64
N GLY A 723 65.54 5.86 -16.30
CA GLY A 723 65.91 6.74 -17.43
C GLY A 723 66.19 6.14 -18.82
N ASP A 724 65.25 6.41 -19.73
CA ASP A 724 65.45 6.86 -21.12
C ASP A 724 66.00 5.92 -22.23
N VAL A 725 65.10 5.67 -23.20
CA VAL A 725 65.19 6.07 -24.64
C VAL A 725 65.25 4.95 -25.72
N LEU A 726 64.15 4.95 -26.50
CA LEU A 726 63.93 4.70 -27.95
C LEU A 726 63.70 3.29 -28.51
N ALA A 727 62.46 3.05 -28.96
CA ALA A 727 62.15 2.80 -30.38
C ALA A 727 60.67 3.08 -30.75
N ALA A 728 60.47 4.03 -31.68
CA ALA A 728 59.51 4.07 -32.78
C ALA A 728 57.97 3.90 -32.57
N ARG A 729 57.33 5.04 -32.26
CA ARG A 729 56.16 5.74 -32.89
C ARG A 729 55.50 5.16 -34.17
N PRO A 730 54.22 5.53 -34.49
CA PRO A 730 53.64 6.91 -34.41
C PRO A 730 52.22 7.00 -33.78
N GLN A 731 51.87 7.99 -32.93
CA GLN A 731 51.57 9.43 -33.17
C GLN A 731 50.67 9.71 -34.38
N GLY A 732 49.61 10.53 -34.36
CA GLY A 732 48.97 11.41 -33.37
C GLY A 732 47.46 11.51 -33.71
N LEU A 733 46.60 12.28 -33.02
CA LEU A 733 46.65 13.74 -32.92
C LEU A 733 45.58 14.27 -31.94
N GLU A 734 45.89 15.44 -31.40
CA GLU A 734 45.08 16.31 -30.54
C GLU A 734 44.22 17.30 -31.35
N HIS A 735 43.27 17.90 -30.65
CA HIS A 735 42.29 18.92 -31.05
C HIS A 735 42.86 20.15 -31.80
N ARG A 736 42.21 20.54 -32.92
CA ARG A 736 42.10 21.94 -33.39
C ARG A 736 40.75 22.13 -34.07
N GLY A 737 40.10 23.26 -33.75
CA GLY A 737 38.70 23.52 -34.07
C GLY A 737 38.37 23.77 -35.54
N GLN A 738 37.07 24.01 -35.72
CA GLN A 738 36.40 24.60 -36.88
C GLN A 738 36.47 23.83 -38.21
N GLY A 739 35.31 23.28 -38.59
CA GLY A 739 34.85 23.28 -39.98
C GLY A 739 35.27 22.09 -40.84
N HIS A 740 34.29 21.19 -41.06
CA HIS A 740 34.05 20.34 -42.24
C HIS A 740 35.22 19.59 -42.94
N LEU A 741 35.04 18.28 -43.16
CA LEU A 741 34.95 17.63 -44.49
C LEU A 741 34.75 16.11 -44.30
N VAL A 742 33.68 15.45 -44.76
CA VAL A 742 33.17 15.12 -46.11
C VAL A 742 33.40 13.64 -46.44
N VAL A 743 32.30 12.95 -46.70
CA VAL A 743 32.23 11.65 -47.37
C VAL A 743 32.20 11.91 -48.88
N HIS A 744 33.07 11.23 -49.63
CA HIS A 744 33.06 11.26 -51.09
C HIS A 744 32.03 10.28 -51.65
N ASP A 745 31.20 10.76 -52.57
CA ASP A 745 30.71 9.97 -53.70
C ASP A 745 31.10 10.68 -55.01
N HIS A 746 31.15 9.90 -56.07
CA HIS A 746 31.65 10.19 -57.40
C HIS A 746 31.04 11.43 -58.07
N ALA A 747 31.90 12.06 -58.88
CA ALA A 747 31.64 13.02 -59.96
C ALA A 747 31.60 14.52 -59.61
N GLY A 748 32.66 15.22 -60.04
CA GLY A 748 32.52 16.49 -60.78
C GLY A 748 32.54 17.80 -60.00
N ASP A 749 33.69 18.48 -60.09
CA ASP A 749 33.90 19.93 -60.22
C ASP A 749 33.38 20.99 -59.20
N VAL A 750 34.36 21.53 -58.45
CA VAL A 750 34.80 22.95 -58.33
C VAL A 750 33.78 24.12 -58.32
N GLY A 751 33.88 24.97 -57.27
CA GLY A 751 33.72 26.44 -57.34
C GLY A 751 33.11 27.09 -56.07
N GLN A 752 33.89 27.59 -55.10
CA GLN A 752 34.41 28.97 -54.92
C GLN A 752 33.37 30.09 -54.59
N GLY A 753 33.66 30.83 -53.49
CA GLY A 753 33.42 32.29 -53.31
C GLY A 753 32.42 32.67 -52.20
N CYS A 754 32.85 33.11 -51.00
CA CYS A 754 33.30 34.47 -50.59
C CYS A 754 32.15 35.38 -50.09
N GLU A 755 32.11 35.73 -48.79
CA GLU A 755 32.49 37.05 -48.16
C GLU A 755 31.21 37.87 -47.80
N HIS A 756 31.01 38.61 -46.69
CA HIS A 756 31.78 39.39 -45.69
C HIS A 756 30.90 39.57 -44.39
N LEU A 757 31.41 39.59 -43.13
CA LEU A 757 31.94 40.74 -42.33
C LEU A 757 30.89 41.90 -42.15
N VAL A 758 30.51 42.49 -40.99
CA VAL A 758 31.16 42.84 -39.70
C VAL A 758 30.12 43.30 -38.61
N ASP A 759 30.44 43.04 -37.33
CA ASP A 759 30.15 43.67 -36.01
C ASP A 759 28.76 44.09 -35.47
N GLY A 760 28.48 43.57 -34.27
CA GLY A 760 28.57 44.38 -33.03
C GLY A 760 27.33 44.43 -32.14
N LEU A 761 27.32 43.68 -31.02
CA LEU A 761 27.06 44.13 -29.63
C LEU A 761 26.74 42.98 -28.67
N ASP A 762 27.39 43.02 -27.50
CA ASP A 762 27.23 42.16 -26.32
C ASP A 762 25.84 42.25 -25.67
N GLY A 763 25.46 41.18 -24.97
CA GLY A 763 24.71 41.29 -23.71
C GLY A 763 23.39 40.52 -23.61
N ALA A 764 23.52 39.23 -23.24
CA ALA A 764 22.63 38.45 -22.38
C ALA A 764 21.11 38.34 -22.68
N ALA A 765 20.73 37.08 -22.94
CA ALA A 765 19.51 36.40 -22.50
C ALA A 765 18.15 36.88 -23.06
N VAL A 766 17.81 36.35 -24.23
CA VAL A 766 16.45 36.20 -24.76
C VAL A 766 16.32 34.70 -25.07
N GLY A 767 15.37 33.93 -24.53
CA GLY A 767 13.94 34.22 -24.49
C GLY A 767 13.30 33.40 -25.61
N GLY A 768 12.53 32.37 -25.23
CA GLY A 768 11.80 31.52 -26.16
C GLY A 768 10.65 32.25 -26.88
N LEU A 769 10.21 31.58 -27.95
CA LEU A 769 9.00 31.78 -28.75
C LEU A 769 8.98 32.98 -29.72
N ALA A 770 9.01 32.71 -31.03
CA ALA A 770 7.80 32.58 -31.85
C ALA A 770 8.08 32.34 -33.37
N ARG A 771 7.40 31.30 -33.89
CA ARG A 771 6.74 31.15 -35.22
C ARG A 771 7.52 31.38 -36.53
N LEU A 772 7.41 30.43 -37.46
CA LEU A 772 6.37 30.44 -38.51
C LEU A 772 6.39 29.18 -39.40
N GLU A 773 5.23 28.99 -40.02
CA GLU A 773 4.69 27.89 -40.82
C GLU A 773 5.27 27.75 -42.24
N HIS A 774 5.17 26.53 -42.79
CA HIS A 774 4.68 26.10 -44.12
C HIS A 774 5.20 24.66 -44.32
N GLY A 775 4.44 23.62 -44.67
CA GLY A 775 3.19 23.49 -45.42
C GLY A 775 3.45 22.70 -46.71
N VAL A 776 2.69 21.61 -46.94
CA VAL A 776 2.30 20.95 -48.22
C VAL A 776 2.47 19.40 -48.26
N GLU A 777 1.30 18.74 -48.12
CA GLU A 777 0.67 17.65 -48.90
C GLU A 777 1.38 16.32 -49.23
N ALA A 778 0.68 15.20 -48.95
CA ALA A 778 0.03 14.35 -49.96
C ALA A 778 -0.77 13.19 -49.32
N GLU A 779 -1.99 12.96 -49.81
CA GLU A 779 -2.84 11.81 -49.49
C GLU A 779 -3.07 10.90 -50.72
N ALA A 780 -3.46 9.66 -50.41
CA ALA A 780 -4.27 8.70 -51.17
C ALA A 780 -3.67 7.82 -52.30
N GLY A 781 -3.85 6.51 -52.16
CA GLY A 781 -3.75 5.51 -53.24
C GLY A 781 -3.78 4.06 -52.73
N GLY A 782 -4.92 3.37 -52.90
CA GLY A 782 -5.18 2.04 -52.34
C GLY A 782 -4.88 0.81 -53.22
N LEU A 783 -5.15 -0.34 -52.59
CA LEU A 783 -5.63 -1.64 -53.12
C LEU A 783 -4.77 -2.50 -54.07
N LEU A 784 -4.70 -3.78 -53.67
CA LEU A 784 -4.75 -5.03 -54.47
C LEU A 784 -3.51 -5.45 -55.29
N ARG A 785 -2.89 -6.58 -54.91
CA ARG A 785 -3.05 -7.94 -55.53
C ARG A 785 -1.82 -8.83 -55.30
N GLU A 786 -2.09 -10.11 -55.03
CA GLU A 786 -1.18 -11.24 -55.19
C GLU A 786 -0.53 -11.31 -56.60
N PRO A 787 0.50 -12.16 -56.77
CA PRO A 787 0.18 -13.41 -57.45
C PRO A 787 0.88 -14.66 -56.90
N ALA A 788 0.19 -15.78 -57.10
CA ALA A 788 0.60 -17.16 -56.85
C ALA A 788 1.48 -17.78 -57.97
N HIS A 789 2.06 -18.94 -57.61
CA HIS A 789 2.55 -20.07 -58.42
C HIS A 789 3.89 -20.01 -59.18
N GLU A 790 4.86 -20.80 -58.68
CA GLU A 790 5.56 -21.98 -59.28
C GLU A 790 5.84 -22.07 -60.81
N PRO A 791 6.70 -23.00 -61.31
CA PRO A 791 7.89 -23.68 -60.74
C PRO A 791 9.08 -23.69 -61.74
N ARG A 792 10.26 -24.18 -61.35
CA ARG A 792 11.24 -24.84 -62.26
C ARG A 792 12.39 -25.48 -61.47
N GLY A 793 12.57 -26.78 -61.69
CA GLY A 793 13.59 -27.58 -61.02
C GLY A 793 14.90 -27.76 -61.79
N VAL A 794 15.56 -28.85 -61.39
CA VAL A 794 16.72 -29.57 -61.94
C VAL A 794 18.08 -29.20 -61.33
N GLY A 795 18.65 -30.17 -60.61
CA GLY A 795 20.09 -30.43 -60.64
C GLY A 795 20.70 -31.10 -59.41
N GLY A 796 20.86 -32.43 -59.46
CA GLY A 796 22.08 -33.09 -58.95
C GLY A 796 22.02 -33.85 -57.61
N ALA A 797 21.76 -35.16 -57.72
CA ALA A 797 22.11 -36.22 -56.76
C ALA A 797 23.66 -36.44 -56.71
N PRO A 798 24.27 -37.43 -55.97
CA PRO A 798 23.65 -38.62 -55.37
C PRO A 798 24.25 -39.22 -54.07
N ALA A 799 23.60 -40.34 -53.68
CA ALA A 799 24.16 -41.58 -53.11
C ALA A 799 24.21 -41.73 -51.57
N GLU A 800 23.81 -42.85 -50.94
CA GLU A 800 23.38 -44.17 -51.44
C GLU A 800 22.78 -45.04 -50.30
N HIS A 801 21.83 -45.92 -50.68
CA HIS A 801 21.48 -47.26 -50.14
C HIS A 801 20.81 -47.37 -48.75
N GLY A 802 19.74 -48.14 -48.52
CA GLY A 802 19.03 -49.19 -49.27
C GLY A 802 18.25 -50.11 -48.28
N PRO A 803 17.24 -50.89 -48.71
CA PRO A 803 16.00 -51.11 -47.93
C PRO A 803 15.65 -52.60 -47.65
N ARG A 804 14.52 -52.85 -46.96
CA ARG A 804 13.58 -54.02 -47.01
C ARG A 804 12.64 -53.95 -45.78
N GLY A 805 11.31 -54.08 -45.78
CA GLY A 805 10.32 -54.55 -46.76
C GLY A 805 9.50 -55.72 -46.15
N ALA A 806 8.16 -55.66 -46.26
CA ALA A 806 7.11 -56.68 -45.97
C ALA A 806 6.44 -56.60 -44.56
N ASP A 807 5.12 -56.72 -44.34
CA ASP A 807 3.93 -56.90 -45.20
C ASP A 807 2.66 -56.60 -44.37
N GLU A 808 1.55 -56.36 -45.05
CA GLU A 808 0.22 -55.92 -44.64
C GLU A 808 -0.62 -56.98 -43.89
N ARG A 809 -1.49 -56.53 -42.95
CA ARG A 809 -2.97 -56.63 -43.05
C ARG A 809 -3.73 -56.21 -41.77
N ASP A 810 -4.91 -55.65 -42.02
CA ASP A 810 -6.11 -55.46 -41.17
C ASP A 810 -6.20 -54.23 -40.23
N LEU A 811 -6.84 -53.14 -40.73
CA LEU A 811 -8.20 -52.68 -40.34
C LEU A 811 -8.48 -51.25 -40.87
N PRO A 812 -9.74 -50.87 -41.16
CA PRO A 812 -10.08 -49.83 -42.13
C PRO A 812 -10.00 -48.40 -41.58
N VAL A 813 -9.28 -47.56 -42.34
CA VAL A 813 -9.36 -46.11 -42.35
C VAL A 813 -10.33 -45.70 -43.48
N PRO A 814 -11.28 -44.78 -43.27
CA PRO A 814 -11.84 -43.98 -44.35
C PRO A 814 -11.00 -42.72 -44.55
N GLU A 815 -10.52 -42.57 -45.78
CA GLU A 815 -9.69 -41.47 -46.26
C GLU A 815 -10.43 -40.13 -46.44
N PRO A 816 -9.65 -39.03 -46.54
CA PRO A 816 -10.12 -37.67 -46.80
C PRO A 816 -10.29 -37.35 -48.30
N GLY A 817 -11.24 -36.46 -48.58
CA GLY A 817 -11.54 -35.81 -49.87
C GLY A 817 -12.90 -35.13 -49.69
N GLU A 818 -13.17 -33.90 -50.11
CA GLU A 818 -12.66 -33.09 -51.19
C GLU A 818 -12.98 -31.63 -50.90
N VAL A 819 -12.13 -30.74 -51.42
CA VAL A 819 -12.32 -29.30 -51.43
C VAL A 819 -13.47 -28.94 -52.38
N VAL A 820 -14.41 -28.13 -51.89
CA VAL A 820 -15.19 -27.20 -52.72
C VAL A 820 -14.98 -25.80 -52.14
N ASP A 821 -14.20 -25.01 -52.85
CA ASP A 821 -14.05 -23.57 -52.64
C ASP A 821 -15.21 -22.83 -53.32
N ARG A 822 -15.86 -21.92 -52.58
CA ARG A 822 -16.24 -20.55 -52.97
C ARG A 822 -17.35 -20.00 -52.06
N GLY A 823 -16.99 -19.04 -51.21
CA GLY A 823 -17.94 -18.18 -50.48
C GLY A 823 -17.17 -17.10 -49.71
N PRO A 824 -17.32 -15.80 -50.04
CA PRO A 824 -16.39 -14.75 -49.63
C PRO A 824 -16.69 -14.19 -48.23
N SER A 825 -15.62 -13.68 -47.62
CA SER A 825 -15.62 -12.67 -46.57
C SER A 825 -16.66 -11.56 -46.79
N GLY A 826 -17.63 -11.43 -45.88
CA GLY A 826 -18.34 -10.18 -45.60
C GLY A 826 -18.09 -9.88 -44.11
N GLY A 827 -17.43 -8.80 -43.71
CA GLY A 827 -17.55 -7.47 -44.28
C GLY A 827 -18.95 -6.97 -43.96
N LEU A 828 -19.15 -6.40 -42.77
CA LEU A 828 -20.38 -5.67 -42.48
C LEU A 828 -20.30 -4.37 -43.28
N GLU A 829 -20.86 -4.37 -44.49
CA GLU A 829 -21.02 -3.20 -45.32
C GLU A 829 -22.30 -2.49 -44.87
N VAL A 830 -22.15 -1.31 -44.25
CA VAL A 830 -23.28 -0.45 -43.89
C VAL A 830 -23.64 0.35 -45.14
N GLN A 831 -24.70 -0.05 -45.83
CA GLN A 831 -25.24 0.70 -46.96
C GLN A 831 -26.14 1.82 -46.41
N VAL A 832 -25.67 3.07 -46.51
CA VAL A 832 -26.46 4.27 -46.20
C VAL A 832 -27.21 4.69 -47.46
N ASP A 833 -28.53 4.47 -47.49
CA ASP A 833 -29.35 5.01 -48.56
C ASP A 833 -29.64 6.50 -48.30
N ALA A 834 -29.03 7.36 -49.13
CA ALA A 834 -29.33 8.78 -49.18
C ALA A 834 -30.58 9.01 -50.05
N GLY A 835 -31.75 8.89 -49.44
CA GLY A 835 -33.04 9.28 -50.04
C GLY A 835 -33.49 10.68 -49.60
N GLU A 836 -33.31 11.64 -50.50
CA GLU A 836 -34.01 12.95 -50.61
C GLU A 836 -34.07 13.90 -49.39
N SER A 837 -32.99 14.70 -49.30
CA SER A 837 -32.92 16.15 -49.01
C SER A 837 -34.04 16.85 -48.21
N CYS A 838 -33.64 17.41 -47.06
CA CYS A 838 -33.83 18.83 -46.75
C CYS A 838 -32.52 19.34 -46.12
N GLY A 839 -31.81 20.18 -46.86
CA GLY A 839 -30.36 20.35 -46.73
C GLY A 839 -29.88 21.30 -45.63
N VAL A 840 -28.62 21.11 -45.25
CA VAL A 840 -27.60 22.16 -45.22
C VAL A 840 -26.31 21.54 -45.74
N ALA A 841 -25.73 22.16 -46.76
CA ALA A 841 -24.48 21.76 -47.38
C ALA A 841 -23.30 22.25 -46.53
N GLY A 842 -22.33 21.37 -46.29
CA GLY A 842 -20.98 21.72 -45.82
C GLY A 842 -20.00 20.71 -46.42
N GLN A 843 -19.04 21.19 -47.20
CA GLN A 843 -18.03 20.37 -47.88
C GLN A 843 -17.06 19.76 -46.87
N ALA A 844 -16.72 18.48 -47.05
CA ALA A 844 -15.61 17.82 -46.37
C ALA A 844 -14.27 18.42 -46.84
N ASP A 845 -13.30 18.57 -45.95
CA ASP A 845 -11.92 18.85 -46.33
C ASP A 845 -11.17 17.56 -46.71
N GLU A 846 -9.99 17.75 -47.29
CA GLU A 846 -9.21 16.75 -48.02
C GLU A 846 -8.56 15.65 -47.16
N HIS A 847 -8.91 15.57 -45.87
CA HIS A 847 -8.50 14.50 -44.96
C HIS A 847 -9.67 13.70 -44.37
N GLY A 848 -10.87 13.83 -44.94
CA GLY A 848 -12.02 12.97 -44.61
C GLY A 848 -12.59 13.16 -43.20
N GLY A 849 -12.29 14.29 -42.55
CA GLY A 849 -12.88 14.66 -41.26
C GLY A 849 -14.25 15.35 -41.43
N LEU A 850 -15.30 14.79 -40.82
CA LEU A 850 -16.59 15.48 -40.68
C LEU A 850 -16.46 16.56 -39.59
N ALA A 851 -16.24 17.81 -40.00
CA ALA A 851 -16.37 18.97 -39.12
C ALA A 851 -17.85 19.33 -38.94
N LEU A 852 -18.42 19.08 -37.76
CA LEU A 852 -19.70 19.69 -37.39
C LEU A 852 -19.45 21.14 -36.90
N PRO A 853 -20.16 22.15 -37.43
CA PRO A 853 -20.02 23.52 -36.96
C PRO A 853 -20.52 23.62 -35.52
N ALA A 854 -19.66 24.12 -34.62
CA ALA A 854 -20.04 24.44 -33.26
C ALA A 854 -20.97 25.65 -33.23
N GLN A 855 -22.26 25.45 -33.49
CA GLN A 855 -23.36 26.38 -33.18
C GLN A 855 -24.71 25.71 -33.50
N ASP A 856 -25.27 25.02 -32.51
CA ASP A 856 -26.70 24.99 -32.15
C ASP A 856 -27.03 23.68 -31.39
N ARG A 857 -27.19 23.80 -30.07
CA ARG A 857 -27.60 22.72 -29.17
C ARG A 857 -29.11 22.50 -29.27
N GLN A 858 -29.54 21.57 -30.13
CA GLN A 858 -30.86 20.94 -30.05
C GLN A 858 -30.70 19.42 -30.28
N PRO A 859 -31.18 18.54 -29.40
CA PRO A 859 -31.07 17.09 -29.58
C PRO A 859 -32.06 16.60 -30.66
N GLY A 860 -31.54 15.99 -31.72
CA GLY A 860 -32.32 15.27 -32.72
C GLY A 860 -32.41 13.77 -32.38
N VAL A 861 -33.56 13.15 -32.64
CA VAL A 861 -33.78 11.70 -32.50
C VAL A 861 -33.54 11.03 -33.85
N LEU A 862 -32.60 10.09 -33.93
CA LEU A 862 -32.44 9.20 -35.09
C LEU A 862 -33.13 7.87 -34.80
N ARG A 863 -34.04 7.46 -35.70
CA ARG A 863 -34.74 6.17 -35.64
C ARG A 863 -34.07 5.21 -36.61
N LEU A 864 -33.57 4.09 -36.11
CA LEU A 864 -33.04 2.99 -36.91
C LEU A 864 -34.05 1.84 -36.88
N ASP A 865 -34.68 1.55 -38.01
CA ASP A 865 -35.51 0.35 -38.17
C ASP A 865 -34.62 -0.78 -38.70
N VAL A 866 -34.49 -1.85 -37.90
CA VAL A 866 -33.78 -3.08 -38.29
C VAL A 866 -34.81 -4.08 -38.78
N HIS A 867 -34.83 -4.35 -40.08
CA HIS A 867 -35.61 -5.45 -40.64
C HIS A 867 -34.78 -6.74 -40.66
N HIS A 868 -35.26 -7.79 -39.97
CA HIS A 868 -34.84 -9.15 -40.27
C HIS A 868 -35.72 -9.71 -41.37
N ASP A 869 -35.14 -9.91 -42.54
CA ASP A 869 -35.77 -10.64 -43.62
C ASP A 869 -35.24 -12.07 -43.58
N HIS A 870 -36.01 -13.02 -43.02
CA HIS A 870 -35.90 -14.43 -43.38
C HIS A 870 -37.20 -15.18 -43.05
N GLY A 871 -37.92 -15.55 -44.10
CA GLY A 871 -38.80 -16.71 -44.05
C GLY A 871 -37.98 -18.00 -43.97
N VAL A 872 -38.38 -18.90 -43.07
CA VAL A 872 -38.72 -20.32 -43.29
C VAL A 872 -38.82 -21.02 -41.93
N ASP A 873 -39.88 -21.81 -41.82
CA ASP A 873 -40.49 -22.47 -40.66
C ASP A 873 -39.67 -23.65 -40.10
N HIS A 874 -39.69 -23.84 -38.75
CA HIS A 874 -40.11 -25.08 -38.07
C HIS A 874 -39.73 -25.13 -36.57
N GLY A 875 -40.75 -25.38 -35.72
CA GLY A 875 -40.64 -26.35 -34.62
C GLY A 875 -40.37 -25.85 -33.18
N ALA A 876 -41.45 -25.54 -32.47
CA ALA A 876 -41.67 -25.70 -31.02
C ALA A 876 -40.65 -25.12 -29.99
N ARG A 877 -41.08 -24.00 -29.38
CA ARG A 877 -40.74 -23.44 -28.05
C ARG A 877 -39.29 -23.01 -27.80
N ARG A 878 -38.99 -21.76 -28.20
CA ARG A 878 -38.05 -20.86 -27.51
C ARG A 878 -38.79 -19.54 -27.24
N ASP A 879 -38.69 -19.03 -26.01
CA ASP A 879 -39.09 -17.64 -25.70
C ASP A 879 -38.19 -16.66 -26.48
N PRO A 880 -38.73 -15.58 -27.07
CA PRO A 880 -37.95 -14.58 -27.78
C PRO A 880 -37.19 -13.67 -26.80
N LEU A 881 -35.91 -13.41 -27.09
CA LEU A 881 -35.11 -12.35 -26.47
C LEU A 881 -35.47 -11.02 -27.15
N ASP A 882 -35.88 -10.01 -26.38
CA ASP A 882 -36.16 -8.66 -26.88
C ASP A 882 -34.88 -7.91 -27.32
N PRO A 883 -34.94 -7.06 -28.36
CA PRO A 883 -33.80 -6.28 -28.85
C PRO A 883 -33.45 -5.09 -27.93
N VAL A 884 -32.15 -4.84 -27.76
CA VAL A 884 -31.59 -3.71 -26.99
C VAL A 884 -31.09 -2.62 -27.96
N VAL A 885 -31.55 -1.37 -27.77
CA VAL A 885 -31.08 -0.18 -28.50
C VAL A 885 -30.00 0.52 -27.67
N VAL A 886 -28.86 0.87 -28.29
CA VAL A 886 -27.76 1.60 -27.66
C VAL A 886 -27.73 3.03 -28.21
N VAL A 887 -27.75 4.03 -27.33
CA VAL A 887 -27.55 5.45 -27.67
C VAL A 887 -26.21 5.89 -27.10
N LEU A 888 -25.32 6.41 -27.95
CA LEU A 888 -24.04 6.98 -27.54
C LEU A 888 -24.17 8.52 -27.50
N GLY A 889 -24.03 9.09 -26.31
CA GLY A 889 -23.91 10.53 -26.07
C GLY A 889 -22.77 10.80 -25.09
N GLU A 890 -22.10 11.94 -25.23
CA GLU A 890 -20.76 12.24 -24.68
C GLU A 890 -20.61 12.30 -23.15
N GLN A 891 -21.63 11.98 -22.36
CA GLN A 891 -21.46 11.71 -20.93
C GLN A 891 -22.25 10.46 -20.51
N GLN A 892 -21.52 9.55 -19.89
CA GLN A 892 -21.86 8.16 -19.63
C GLN A 892 -23.12 8.00 -18.78
N HIS A 893 -24.17 7.36 -19.33
CA HIS A 893 -25.04 6.42 -18.61
C HIS A 893 -25.78 5.53 -19.63
N VAL A 894 -25.59 4.21 -19.55
CA VAL A 894 -26.47 3.23 -20.18
C VAL A 894 -27.64 2.97 -19.22
N VAL A 895 -28.85 3.37 -19.60
CA VAL A 895 -30.07 3.01 -18.87
C VAL A 895 -30.73 1.86 -19.60
N LEU A 896 -30.71 0.67 -19.00
CA LEU A 896 -31.52 -0.46 -19.44
C LEU A 896 -32.91 -0.30 -18.82
N GLU A 897 -33.85 0.25 -19.58
CA GLU A 897 -35.25 0.33 -19.15
C GLU A 897 -36.09 -0.76 -19.84
N ARG A 898 -36.68 -1.66 -19.03
CA ARG A 898 -37.67 -2.64 -19.51
C ARG A 898 -38.98 -1.90 -19.82
N LEU A 899 -39.24 -1.60 -21.09
CA LEU A 899 -40.55 -1.14 -21.51
C LEU A 899 -41.53 -2.32 -21.52
N ARG A 900 -42.46 -2.37 -20.56
CA ARG A 900 -43.69 -3.13 -20.72
C ARG A 900 -44.59 -2.32 -21.66
N THR A 901 -44.86 -2.84 -22.85
CA THR A 901 -45.89 -2.29 -23.73
C THR A 901 -47.26 -2.49 -23.06
N ARG A 902 -47.98 -1.38 -22.86
CA ARG A 902 -49.44 -1.39 -22.69
C ARG A 902 -50.05 -1.59 -24.08
N ASP A 903 -50.86 -2.62 -24.23
CA ASP A 903 -51.78 -2.72 -25.36
C ASP A 903 -52.95 -1.75 -25.13
N ASP A 904 -53.16 -0.88 -26.10
CA ASP A 904 -54.37 -0.07 -26.25
C ASP A 904 -55.52 -0.96 -26.72
N ALA A 905 -56.30 -1.47 -25.78
CA ALA A 905 -57.69 -1.82 -26.03
C ALA A 905 -58.51 -1.28 -24.85
N GLY A 906 -59.13 -0.12 -25.07
CA GLY A 906 -60.12 0.40 -24.15
C GLY A 906 -61.33 -0.51 -24.10
N ASP A 907 -61.67 -0.97 -22.91
CA ASP A 907 -63.05 -1.13 -22.45
C ASP A 907 -63.05 -1.15 -20.92
N GLU A 908 -64.04 -0.44 -20.37
CA GLU A 908 -64.32 -0.27 -18.94
C GLU A 908 -64.45 -1.61 -18.21
N LEU A 909 -64.05 -1.67 -16.94
CA LEU A 909 -64.83 -2.33 -15.89
C LEU A 909 -64.33 -1.96 -14.49
N HIS A 910 -65.33 -1.75 -13.64
CA HIS A 910 -65.33 -1.25 -12.27
C HIS A 910 -64.87 -2.27 -11.21
N ASP A 911 -64.60 -1.71 -10.03
CA ASP A 911 -64.76 -2.24 -8.66
C ASP A 911 -63.60 -2.95 -7.94
N ASP A 912 -63.19 -2.27 -6.85
CA ASP A 912 -63.02 -2.76 -5.47
C ASP A 912 -62.51 -4.19 -5.22
N ALA A 913 -61.35 -4.29 -4.58
CA ALA A 913 -61.22 -4.93 -3.26
C ALA A 913 -59.78 -4.89 -2.72
N ASP A 914 -59.67 -4.38 -1.49
CA ASP A 914 -58.59 -4.69 -0.54
C ASP A 914 -58.34 -6.22 -0.46
N VAL A 915 -57.07 -6.63 -0.49
CA VAL A 915 -56.67 -7.94 0.05
C VAL A 915 -55.49 -7.78 1.01
N ASP A 916 -55.90 -7.93 2.26
CA ASP A 916 -55.22 -8.24 3.52
C ASP A 916 -54.11 -9.31 3.40
N VAL A 917 -52.94 -9.00 3.97
CA VAL A 917 -51.68 -9.78 3.88
C VAL A 917 -51.60 -10.91 4.92
N ASP A 918 -52.68 -11.24 5.64
CA ASP A 918 -52.69 -12.32 6.64
C ASP A 918 -53.16 -13.71 6.13
N ALA A 919 -53.34 -13.88 4.82
CA ALA A 919 -53.72 -15.17 4.23
C ALA A 919 -52.54 -16.01 3.68
N GLN A 920 -51.33 -15.44 3.53
CA GLN A 920 -50.19 -16.16 2.93
C GLN A 920 -49.27 -16.86 3.95
N ARG A 921 -49.56 -16.73 5.26
CA ARG A 921 -48.93 -17.52 6.34
C ARG A 921 -49.72 -18.78 6.73
N ARG A 922 -50.78 -19.13 5.98
CA ARG A 922 -51.60 -20.33 6.25
C ARG A 922 -51.53 -21.42 5.19
N HIS A 923 -50.74 -21.25 4.12
CA HIS A 923 -50.60 -22.27 3.06
C HIS A 923 -49.28 -23.07 3.09
N GLU A 924 -48.40 -22.84 4.07
CA GLU A 924 -47.20 -23.67 4.33
C GLU A 924 -47.33 -24.55 5.58
N ARG A 925 -48.56 -24.77 6.08
CA ARG A 925 -48.84 -25.72 7.18
C ARG A 925 -49.77 -26.89 6.84
N GLU A 926 -50.11 -27.10 5.56
CA GLU A 926 -50.96 -28.23 5.14
C GLU A 926 -50.41 -29.06 3.96
N HIS A 927 -49.09 -29.09 3.76
CA HIS A 927 -48.44 -30.04 2.84
C HIS A 927 -47.35 -30.90 3.49
N LEU A 928 -47.57 -31.28 4.76
CA LEU A 928 -46.88 -32.37 5.45
C LEU A 928 -47.89 -33.32 6.12
N GLY A 929 -48.98 -33.60 5.40
CA GLY A 929 -49.99 -34.57 5.80
C GLY A 929 -50.45 -35.37 4.58
N ALA A 930 -50.14 -36.66 4.57
CA ALA A 930 -50.67 -37.72 3.71
C ALA A 930 -49.87 -38.13 2.45
N LEU A 931 -48.76 -38.84 2.69
CA LEU A 931 -48.46 -40.08 1.97
C LEU A 931 -48.28 -41.21 3.00
N GLY A 932 -48.85 -42.37 2.66
CA GLY A 932 -49.43 -43.34 3.59
C GLY A 932 -48.47 -44.34 4.27
N ARG A 933 -48.71 -44.53 5.57
CA ARG A 933 -48.96 -45.78 6.32
C ARG A 933 -48.30 -47.09 5.82
N GLU A 934 -47.51 -47.72 6.70
CA GLU A 934 -47.88 -49.00 7.34
C GLU A 934 -47.10 -49.28 8.66
N ARG A 935 -47.87 -49.35 9.77
CA ARG A 935 -47.84 -50.23 10.97
C ARG A 935 -46.50 -50.63 11.65
N THR A 936 -46.31 -50.68 12.98
CA THR A 936 -47.16 -50.53 14.19
C THR A 936 -46.26 -50.60 15.45
N GLY A 937 -46.51 -49.74 16.44
CA GLY A 937 -46.70 -50.16 17.85
C GLY A 937 -45.51 -50.11 18.83
N ALA A 938 -45.43 -49.05 19.64
CA ALA A 938 -45.79 -49.01 21.08
C ALA A 938 -44.94 -48.00 21.89
N GLY A 939 -45.57 -47.21 22.79
CA GLY A 939 -44.89 -46.72 24.01
C GLY A 939 -44.89 -45.21 24.36
N VAL A 940 -46.07 -44.61 24.47
CA VAL A 940 -46.49 -43.34 25.11
C VAL A 940 -45.71 -42.78 26.34
N ARG A 941 -45.48 -41.43 26.30
CA ARG A 941 -45.48 -40.32 27.32
C ARG A 941 -44.18 -39.74 27.95
N PRO A 942 -44.10 -38.39 28.07
CA PRO A 942 -42.95 -37.63 28.59
C PRO A 942 -43.13 -37.15 30.05
N VAL A 943 -42.02 -36.89 30.75
CA VAL A 943 -41.98 -36.15 32.02
C VAL A 943 -40.77 -35.21 32.07
N VAL A 944 -41.06 -33.97 32.46
CA VAL A 944 -40.17 -32.88 32.88
C VAL A 944 -39.72 -33.15 34.31
N GLU A 945 -38.44 -32.91 34.65
CA GLU A 945 -38.09 -32.61 36.04
C GLU A 945 -36.89 -31.65 36.15
N LEU A 946 -37.18 -30.50 36.76
CA LEU A 946 -36.26 -29.59 37.42
C LEU A 946 -35.85 -30.18 38.78
N ALA A 947 -34.61 -29.98 39.21
CA ALA A 947 -34.26 -30.12 40.62
C ALA A 947 -33.18 -29.12 41.05
N HIS A 948 -33.56 -28.27 42.02
CA HIS A 948 -32.68 -27.59 42.96
C HIS A 948 -32.19 -28.58 44.04
N GLY A 949 -30.99 -28.34 44.58
CA GLY A 949 -30.51 -28.93 45.83
C GLY A 949 -29.41 -28.06 46.44
N ALA A 950 -29.58 -27.67 47.70
CA ALA A 950 -28.72 -26.79 48.48
C ALA A 950 -28.06 -27.51 49.66
N LEU A 951 -26.93 -26.93 50.15
CA LEU A 951 -26.24 -27.12 51.45
C LEU A 951 -25.49 -28.47 51.61
N ASP A 952 -24.25 -28.53 52.15
CA ASP A 952 -23.84 -27.99 53.45
C ASP A 952 -22.29 -27.96 53.71
N THR A 953 -21.91 -27.00 54.58
CA THR A 953 -20.80 -26.86 55.57
C THR A 953 -19.29 -27.14 55.33
N GLY A 954 -18.44 -26.16 55.73
CA GLY A 954 -17.25 -26.42 56.57
C GLY A 954 -15.98 -25.53 56.46
N ALA A 955 -15.87 -24.51 57.33
CA ALA A 955 -14.66 -23.86 57.92
C ALA A 955 -13.61 -23.13 57.02
N GLY A 956 -13.05 -21.96 57.34
CA GLY A 956 -13.18 -21.10 58.53
C GLY A 956 -12.31 -19.81 58.45
N LEU A 957 -12.77 -18.81 59.20
CA LEU A 957 -12.03 -17.80 59.98
C LEU A 957 -11.08 -16.78 59.31
N GLY A 958 -11.46 -15.50 59.42
CA GLY A 958 -10.60 -14.49 60.06
C GLY A 958 -10.59 -13.10 59.43
N GLY A 959 -11.07 -12.07 60.15
CA GLY A 959 -10.49 -10.72 60.03
C GLY A 959 -11.41 -9.51 59.82
N ASP A 960 -12.34 -9.27 60.75
CA ASP A 960 -12.85 -7.99 61.28
C ASP A 960 -12.43 -6.61 60.68
N ARG A 961 -13.49 -5.84 60.33
CA ARG A 961 -13.94 -4.54 60.92
C ARG A 961 -13.59 -3.16 60.31
N ALA A 962 -14.70 -2.47 59.99
CA ALA A 962 -15.21 -1.19 60.52
C ALA A 962 -14.74 0.13 59.85
N LEU A 963 -15.53 1.21 59.73
CA LEU A 963 -16.97 1.56 59.86
C LEU A 963 -17.09 3.08 59.53
N ALA A 964 -18.34 3.53 59.32
CA ALA A 964 -18.86 4.91 59.39
C ALA A 964 -18.77 5.78 58.10
N GLY A 965 -19.80 6.51 57.68
CA GLY A 965 -21.15 6.70 58.24
C GLY A 965 -21.85 7.92 57.61
N GLU A 966 -23.19 7.90 57.69
CA GLU A 966 -24.17 9.01 57.59
C GLU A 966 -24.58 9.53 56.19
N ARG A 967 -25.85 9.90 55.89
CA ARG A 967 -27.19 9.75 56.51
C ARG A 967 -28.25 10.21 55.49
N VAL A 968 -29.32 9.41 55.35
CA VAL A 968 -30.77 9.76 55.40
C VAL A 968 -31.35 10.84 54.46
N GLY A 969 -32.37 10.42 53.69
CA GLY A 969 -33.45 11.25 53.16
C GLY A 969 -34.59 10.41 52.58
N ASP A 970 -35.55 10.04 53.41
CA ASP A 970 -36.71 9.17 53.19
C ASP A 970 -37.86 9.87 52.42
N GLY A 971 -38.70 9.11 51.71
CA GLY A 971 -39.87 9.66 50.98
C GLY A 971 -40.69 8.62 50.21
N ARG A 972 -41.58 7.92 50.92
CA ARG A 972 -42.43 6.81 50.42
C ARG A 972 -43.68 7.25 49.62
N HIS A 973 -44.09 6.32 48.73
CA HIS A 973 -45.47 5.86 48.43
C HIS A 973 -46.48 6.74 47.64
N ARG A 974 -46.89 6.28 46.43
CA ARG A 974 -48.23 5.70 46.10
C ARG A 974 -48.50 5.68 44.58
N ASP A 975 -48.82 4.50 44.05
CA ASP A 975 -49.70 4.29 42.88
C ASP A 975 -51.13 4.02 43.42
N PRO A 976 -52.23 4.52 42.83
CA PRO A 976 -52.97 3.72 41.82
C PRO A 976 -53.76 4.50 40.73
N ARG A 977 -53.75 3.93 39.50
CA ARG A 977 -54.88 3.77 38.53
C ARG A 977 -55.41 4.95 37.65
N ARG A 978 -55.30 4.70 36.34
CA ARG A 978 -56.25 4.89 35.19
C ARG A 978 -57.29 6.03 35.23
N ALA A 979 -57.24 6.89 34.19
CA ALA A 979 -58.43 7.28 33.39
C ALA A 979 -58.01 7.86 32.02
N CYS A 980 -58.71 7.43 30.97
CA CYS A 980 -58.60 7.85 29.57
C CYS A 980 -59.05 9.31 29.35
N HIS A 981 -58.52 9.99 28.33
CA HIS A 981 -59.30 10.82 27.41
C HIS A 981 -58.54 11.06 26.08
N VAL A 982 -59.23 10.76 24.98
CA VAL A 982 -58.92 11.10 23.59
C VAL A 982 -59.40 12.53 23.32
N VAL A 983 -58.58 13.41 22.72
CA VAL A 983 -59.03 14.54 21.89
C VAL A 983 -58.00 14.90 20.80
N ASP A 984 -58.41 14.61 19.56
CA ASP A 984 -58.32 15.37 18.30
C ASP A 984 -57.32 16.55 18.13
N ARG A 985 -56.62 16.59 16.98
CA ARG A 985 -55.71 17.66 16.55
C ARG A 985 -56.12 18.23 15.18
N ARG A 986 -56.44 19.53 15.15
CA ARG A 986 -56.35 20.42 13.97
C ARG A 986 -55.53 21.68 14.31
N HIS A 987 -54.56 21.96 13.42
CA HIS A 987 -53.79 23.19 13.09
C HIS A 987 -53.77 24.42 14.02
N VAL A 988 -52.56 24.99 14.29
CA VAL A 988 -52.24 26.45 14.21
C VAL A 988 -50.71 26.71 14.06
N VAL A 989 -50.37 27.44 12.99
CA VAL A 989 -49.39 28.55 12.71
C VAL A 989 -48.25 28.91 13.68
N ILE A 990 -47.05 29.16 13.12
CA ILE A 990 -45.82 29.72 13.75
C ILE A 990 -45.66 31.21 13.34
N PRO A 991 -45.28 32.14 14.26
CA PRO A 991 -45.11 33.56 13.93
C PRO A 991 -43.67 33.92 13.52
N SER A 992 -43.60 34.91 12.63
CA SER A 992 -42.40 35.62 12.17
C SER A 992 -41.99 36.77 13.10
N SER A 993 -40.70 37.02 13.27
CA SER A 993 -40.20 38.38 13.51
C SER A 993 -38.73 38.53 13.10
N THR A 994 -38.43 39.64 12.43
CA THR A 994 -37.10 40.15 12.05
C THR A 994 -36.89 41.47 12.80
N PRO A 995 -35.63 41.89 13.00
CA PRO A 995 -35.33 43.32 12.82
C PRO A 995 -34.09 43.56 11.95
N ALA A 996 -34.13 44.70 11.26
CA ALA A 996 -33.15 45.18 10.29
C ALA A 996 -32.16 46.20 10.88
N GLY A 997 -31.02 46.39 10.20
CA GLY A 997 -30.38 47.71 10.06
C GLY A 997 -28.86 47.75 10.23
N ALA A 998 -28.11 47.99 9.15
CA ALA A 998 -27.11 49.06 8.99
C ALA A 998 -26.20 48.86 7.75
N THR A 999 -26.12 49.88 6.89
CA THR A 999 -25.14 50.15 5.82
C THR A 999 -23.87 50.83 6.39
N PRO A 1000 -22.66 50.87 5.75
CA PRO A 1000 -22.43 51.46 4.40
C PRO A 1000 -21.24 50.97 3.50
N ALA A 1001 -21.38 51.25 2.20
CA ALA A 1001 -20.46 51.85 1.22
C ALA A 1001 -18.94 51.49 1.10
N SER A 1002 -18.62 50.82 -0.02
CA SER A 1002 -17.67 51.19 -1.12
C SER A 1002 -16.28 51.83 -0.84
N ARG A 1003 -15.20 51.22 -1.36
CA ARG A 1003 -14.47 51.60 -2.62
C ARG A 1003 -13.06 50.96 -2.71
N SER A 1004 -12.73 50.46 -3.91
CA SER A 1004 -11.41 50.29 -4.59
C SER A 1004 -10.32 49.46 -3.87
N THR A 1005 -9.56 48.55 -4.48
CA THR A 1005 -8.96 48.53 -5.84
C THR A 1005 -8.55 47.07 -6.13
N VAL A 1006 -8.70 46.59 -7.38
CA VAL A 1006 -8.20 45.29 -7.84
C VAL A 1006 -6.93 45.54 -8.65
N GLU A 1007 -5.81 45.01 -8.17
CA GLU A 1007 -4.60 44.79 -8.96
C GLU A 1007 -4.54 43.31 -9.36
N THR A 1008 -4.25 43.10 -10.64
CA THR A 1008 -4.19 41.83 -11.36
C THR A 1008 -2.99 41.00 -10.88
N VAL A 1009 -3.21 39.74 -10.48
CA VAL A 1009 -2.14 38.74 -10.31
C VAL A 1009 -2.33 37.60 -11.30
N ALA A 1010 -1.24 37.24 -11.95
CA ALA A 1010 -1.10 36.24 -12.98
C ALA A 1010 -1.39 34.82 -12.48
N VAL A 1011 -1.94 33.98 -13.36
CA VAL A 1011 -2.21 32.55 -13.16
C VAL A 1011 -0.96 31.76 -13.52
N ILE A 1012 -0.49 30.91 -12.59
CA ILE A 1012 0.51 29.85 -12.81
C ILE A 1012 -0.19 28.51 -12.48
N PRO A 1013 -0.02 27.44 -13.28
CA PRO A 1013 -0.84 26.23 -13.16
C PRO A 1013 -0.38 25.31 -12.01
N PRO A 1014 -1.30 24.59 -11.32
CA PRO A 1014 -0.94 23.62 -10.29
C PRO A 1014 -0.64 22.23 -10.89
N SER A 1015 0.45 21.64 -10.41
CA SER A 1015 0.79 20.21 -10.46
C SER A 1015 -0.13 19.42 -9.52
N TRP A 1016 -0.78 18.38 -10.03
CA TRP A 1016 -1.61 17.46 -9.24
C TRP A 1016 -0.84 16.17 -8.93
N THR A 1017 -0.86 15.75 -7.66
CA THR A 1017 -0.47 14.41 -7.21
C THR A 1017 -1.74 13.71 -6.75
N ALA A 1018 -2.08 12.57 -7.36
CA ALA A 1018 -3.23 11.74 -6.99
C ALA A 1018 -2.74 10.47 -6.30
N PHE A 1019 -3.23 10.21 -5.09
CA PHE A 1019 -3.07 8.94 -4.38
C PHE A 1019 -3.93 7.87 -5.04
N ALA A 1020 -3.30 6.82 -5.58
CA ALA A 1020 -3.96 5.59 -5.96
C ALA A 1020 -3.54 4.49 -4.98
N LEU A 1021 -4.38 4.23 -3.97
CA LEU A 1021 -4.30 3.03 -3.15
C LEU A 1021 -4.77 1.83 -3.99
N PRO A 1022 -4.11 0.67 -3.92
CA PRO A 1022 -4.60 -0.53 -4.56
C PRO A 1022 -5.87 -1.00 -3.82
N PHE A 1023 -6.96 -1.10 -4.58
CA PHE A 1023 -8.25 -1.68 -4.20
C PHE A 1023 -8.97 -1.08 -2.98
N ASN A 1024 -9.81 -0.06 -3.24
CA ASN A 1024 -11.17 -0.07 -2.68
C ASN A 1024 -12.16 0.74 -3.52
N VAL A 1025 -13.40 0.28 -3.42
CA VAL A 1025 -14.66 0.79 -3.99
C VAL A 1025 -14.68 2.31 -4.17
N ILE A 1026 -14.96 2.77 -5.39
CA ILE A 1026 -15.31 4.16 -5.71
C ILE A 1026 -16.62 4.51 -4.97
N PRO A 1027 -16.66 5.42 -3.98
CA PRO A 1027 -17.90 6.03 -3.57
C PRO A 1027 -18.20 7.15 -4.57
N ALA A 1028 -19.30 7.02 -5.30
CA ALA A 1028 -19.82 8.12 -6.10
C ALA A 1028 -20.25 9.27 -5.17
N SER A 1029 -19.35 10.22 -4.94
CA SER A 1029 -19.69 11.53 -4.38
C SER A 1029 -19.76 12.54 -5.53
N LYS A 1030 -20.93 13.18 -5.67
CA LYS A 1030 -21.20 14.22 -6.66
C LYS A 1030 -20.16 15.33 -6.55
N ARG A 1031 -19.33 15.49 -7.59
CA ARG A 1031 -18.56 16.72 -7.80
C ARG A 1031 -19.50 17.81 -8.32
N PHE A 1032 -19.47 18.97 -7.68
CA PHE A 1032 -19.99 20.22 -8.24
C PHE A 1032 -18.91 20.79 -9.18
N ASP A 1033 -19.29 21.04 -10.44
CA ASP A 1033 -18.53 21.86 -11.37
C ASP A 1033 -18.79 23.34 -11.08
N GLU A 1034 -17.73 24.12 -10.89
CA GLU A 1034 -17.76 25.57 -11.09
C GLU A 1034 -17.03 25.91 -12.39
N GLY A 1035 -17.77 26.46 -13.35
CA GLY A 1035 -17.25 27.10 -14.56
C GLY A 1035 -18.09 28.32 -14.91
N THR A 1036 -17.46 29.49 -14.96
CA THR A 1036 -18.08 30.81 -15.09
C THR A 1036 -18.40 31.24 -16.53
N GLY A 1037 -19.63 31.74 -16.75
CA GLY A 1037 -19.98 32.91 -17.61
C GLY A 1037 -20.77 32.63 -18.90
N PRO A 1038 -21.53 33.59 -19.50
CA PRO A 1038 -21.89 34.95 -19.09
C PRO A 1038 -23.42 35.23 -18.98
N ARG A 1039 -23.78 36.43 -18.51
CA ARG A 1039 -25.15 36.97 -18.33
C ARG A 1039 -25.82 37.34 -19.66
N THR A 1040 -27.14 37.12 -19.78
CA THR A 1040 -28.15 38.13 -20.23
C THR A 1040 -29.61 37.68 -20.01
N HIS A 1041 -30.37 38.54 -19.33
CA HIS A 1041 -31.78 38.96 -19.45
C HIS A 1041 -33.01 38.01 -19.49
N ASP A 1042 -33.94 38.35 -18.57
CA ASP A 1042 -35.40 38.47 -18.67
C ASP A 1042 -36.36 37.26 -18.46
N ALA A 1043 -37.06 37.37 -17.31
CA ALA A 1043 -38.53 37.37 -17.15
C ALA A 1043 -39.32 36.07 -16.84
N LYS A 1044 -40.04 36.17 -15.71
CA LYS A 1044 -41.36 35.59 -15.32
C LYS A 1044 -41.43 34.24 -14.56
N ALA A 1045 -41.96 34.36 -13.33
CA ALA A 1045 -42.60 33.35 -12.47
C ALA A 1045 -43.85 32.71 -13.13
N PRO A 1046 -44.67 31.82 -12.47
CA PRO A 1046 -44.57 31.23 -11.11
C PRO A 1046 -44.92 29.71 -11.02
N ARG A 1047 -44.42 29.02 -9.98
CA ARG A 1047 -45.23 28.31 -8.96
C ARG A 1047 -44.34 27.69 -7.89
#